data_AF-A0A8C5D5A0-F1
#
_entry.id   AF-A0A8C5D5A0-F1
#
_cell.length_a   1.000
_cell.length_b   1.000
_cell.length_c   1.000
_cell.angle_alpha   90.00
_cell.angle_beta   90.00
_cell.angle_gamma   90.00
#
_symmetry.space_group_name_H-M   'P 1'
#
loop_
_entity.id
_entity.type
_entity.pdbx_description
1 polymer ?
#
loop_
_entity_poly.entity_id
_entity_poly.type
_entity_poly.pdbx_seq_one_letter_code
_entity_poly.pdbx_strand_id
1 'polypeptide(L)'
;MQTRAVQGMLDFDYVCSRDGPSVAAMVYPFTGDHKQKFYWGHKEILIPVYKNMGDAMKKHPDVDVLISFASLRSAFDSTMETMQYPQIHTIAIIAEGIPEAHTRKLIKAADEKGITIIGPATVGGIKPGCFKIGNTGGMLDNILASKLYRPGSVAYVSRSGGMSNELNNIISRTTDGVFEGVAIGGDRYPGSVFTDHVLRYQDTTGVKMIVVLGEIGGTEEYMICKGIKEGRITKPVVCWCIGTCATMFSSEVQFGHAGACANQASETAVAKNKALKEAGAFVPKSFDQLGEIIKSVYDNLVAKGVIVPAEELPPPTVPMDYSWARELGLIRKPASFMTSICDERGQELIYAGMPITEVFKSEIGLGGTLGLLWFQRRLPRYACQFIEMCLMVTADHGPAVSGAHNTIVCARAGKDLISSLTSGLLTIGDRFGGALDAAAKQFSKAFDSGVLPMEFVNKMKKDGKLIMGIGHRVKSINNPDMRVQILKDFVKQNFPSTHVLDYALDVEKITTSKKPNLILNVDGLIGVAFVDLLRTCGGFTRGGGTMAAAAPNPEDPARSCSNGSPGAAGALAGDGDAEEAEDFTSSSHCSELSRRQNEQRKQGLFCDVTLAFSSGAATGNVQSCEFSAHRSVLAAATDYFTPLLGGQFSESLSGRVEMKEWSSELGPDPETVESVIQYMYTGEIRVSTCNVHEVLELADRFLLVQLKDFCGEFLKKKLSLTNCVAVHSLAHMYTLDQLALRAADMIRRNFHKVIQDEEFYTLPFHLVRDWLSDAEITVDSEEVLFEAVVKWVQKNPEERSRYFEELFRLLRLPQIKPTYLTRVVKNEQLVAANEACLRLVSEAVEGHAIRFENLKSADMESWSSHMTSFQPRFGQNMDVIMVVGGVSEGGDYLSECVGYFIYEDRWVNLPHIHNHLDGHAIAATESHVYVAGSMEPGFAKTVERYNPNRNTWEQVSNLTTRKHSFGLTCIKDILYSIGGHGNFSPGFKDVSVYEPEQDKWHNLESAPKILRDVKAVSVEDRYVYVTARTPVDTDNEDGLKTVTTRYDSESRQWQDVDSLPLIDNYCIFQMAVASTNFYHTASCCPKSYTVRDEVAKQKISIRISEEILESLPPEVTSIEGAAICHFDKDVFIIGGWKNSDDVDKQYRKEAYRYCAERKRWMLLPPMPQPRCRATACHVRIPYRFLYGCQRYPMPQNLARQRDRMQQMQQLHRRTLTLRRQLQSQIEC
;
A
#
# COMPACT_ATOMS: atom_id res chain seq x y z
N MET A 1 7.66 -10.79 -24.42
CA MET A 1 7.01 -11.60 -25.47
C MET A 1 5.91 -10.77 -26.11
N GLN A 2 5.82 -10.69 -27.44
CA GLN A 2 4.77 -9.90 -28.13
C GLN A 2 4.01 -10.76 -29.16
N THR A 3 3.11 -11.61 -28.68
CA THR A 3 2.37 -12.55 -29.53
C THR A 3 1.40 -11.85 -30.47
N ARG A 4 0.67 -10.83 -30.01
CA ARG A 4 -0.29 -10.08 -30.86
C ARG A 4 0.41 -9.35 -32.02
N ALA A 5 1.59 -8.78 -31.79
CA ALA A 5 2.37 -8.12 -32.84
C ALA A 5 2.84 -9.12 -33.90
N VAL A 6 3.37 -10.28 -33.49
CA VAL A 6 3.75 -11.36 -34.42
C VAL A 6 2.54 -11.87 -35.20
N GLN A 7 1.41 -12.14 -34.55
CA GLN A 7 0.20 -12.56 -35.27
C GLN A 7 -0.25 -11.49 -36.28
N GLY A 8 -0.31 -10.21 -35.89
CA GLY A 8 -0.69 -9.11 -36.79
C GLY A 8 0.32 -8.80 -37.90
N MET A 9 1.55 -9.32 -37.83
CA MET A 9 2.51 -9.37 -38.95
C MET A 9 2.21 -10.57 -39.86
N LEU A 10 1.99 -11.76 -39.31
CA LEU A 10 1.63 -12.97 -40.06
C LEU A 10 0.30 -12.82 -40.82
N ASP A 11 -0.70 -12.18 -40.22
CA ASP A 11 -1.98 -11.89 -40.88
C ASP A 11 -1.79 -10.93 -42.06
N PHE A 12 -0.94 -9.90 -41.86
CA PHE A 12 -0.55 -8.97 -42.91
C PHE A 12 0.18 -9.68 -44.05
N ASP A 13 1.17 -10.52 -43.73
CA ASP A 13 1.94 -11.29 -44.70
C ASP A 13 1.04 -12.23 -45.53
N TYR A 14 0.05 -12.85 -44.89
CA TYR A 14 -0.92 -13.73 -45.53
C TYR A 14 -1.85 -12.98 -46.49
N VAL A 15 -2.41 -11.82 -46.08
CA VAL A 15 -3.24 -11.01 -47.00
C VAL A 15 -2.43 -10.31 -48.10
N CYS A 16 -1.13 -10.10 -47.88
CA CYS A 16 -0.18 -9.70 -48.92
C CYS A 16 0.19 -10.84 -49.89
N SER A 17 -0.33 -12.06 -49.68
CA SER A 17 -0.02 -13.25 -50.48
C SER A 17 1.46 -13.62 -50.51
N ARG A 18 2.19 -13.42 -49.40
CA ARG A 18 3.59 -13.89 -49.27
C ARG A 18 3.66 -15.42 -49.26
N ASP A 19 4.77 -15.97 -49.75
CA ASP A 19 5.05 -17.42 -49.69
C ASP A 19 5.29 -17.93 -48.26
N GLY A 20 5.75 -17.07 -47.35
CA GLY A 20 6.02 -17.43 -45.96
C GLY A 20 6.05 -16.27 -44.98
N PRO A 21 5.93 -16.58 -43.67
CA PRO A 21 5.93 -15.59 -42.59
C PRO A 21 7.18 -14.69 -42.61
N SER A 22 7.01 -13.43 -42.23
CA SER A 22 8.12 -12.50 -42.03
C SER A 22 8.83 -12.67 -40.68
N VAL A 23 8.23 -13.38 -39.72
CA VAL A 23 8.83 -13.65 -38.40
C VAL A 23 9.39 -15.07 -38.37
N ALA A 24 10.72 -15.18 -38.49
CA ALA A 24 11.42 -16.47 -38.42
C ALA A 24 11.58 -17.00 -36.98
N ALA A 25 11.75 -16.12 -36.00
CA ALA A 25 12.02 -16.46 -34.60
C ALA A 25 11.62 -15.34 -33.64
N MET A 26 11.55 -15.66 -32.35
CA MET A 26 11.44 -14.68 -31.26
C MET A 26 12.57 -14.87 -30.25
N VAL A 27 13.03 -13.80 -29.60
CA VAL A 27 13.96 -13.87 -28.47
C VAL A 27 13.25 -13.37 -27.21
N TYR A 28 13.28 -14.15 -26.12
CA TYR A 28 12.68 -13.78 -24.85
C TYR A 28 13.44 -14.37 -23.66
N PRO A 29 14.21 -13.56 -22.90
CA PRO A 29 15.25 -14.06 -22.00
C PRO A 29 14.74 -14.73 -20.71
N PHE A 30 13.45 -14.61 -20.39
CA PHE A 30 12.86 -15.11 -19.14
C PHE A 30 12.42 -16.57 -19.21
N THR A 31 12.35 -17.17 -20.41
CA THR A 31 11.96 -18.57 -20.62
C THR A 31 13.06 -19.34 -21.33
N GLY A 32 13.14 -20.66 -21.14
CA GLY A 32 13.95 -21.52 -21.99
C GLY A 32 13.43 -21.59 -23.43
N ASP A 33 14.24 -22.19 -24.31
CA ASP A 33 13.90 -22.41 -25.72
C ASP A 33 12.60 -23.24 -25.85
N HIS A 34 11.66 -22.75 -26.64
CA HIS A 34 10.38 -23.42 -26.91
C HIS A 34 9.83 -23.04 -28.30
N LYS A 35 8.61 -23.48 -28.62
CA LYS A 35 7.90 -23.08 -29.83
C LYS A 35 6.57 -22.45 -29.47
N GLN A 36 6.29 -21.27 -30.04
CA GLN A 36 5.04 -20.56 -29.87
C GLN A 36 4.13 -20.81 -31.08
N LYS A 37 2.85 -21.07 -30.81
CA LYS A 37 1.83 -21.31 -31.84
C LYS A 37 1.26 -19.99 -32.37
N PHE A 38 1.11 -19.91 -33.69
CA PHE A 38 0.53 -18.80 -34.44
C PHE A 38 -0.35 -19.30 -35.59
N TYR A 39 -1.13 -18.41 -36.22
CA TYR A 39 -1.89 -18.71 -37.44
C TYR A 39 -1.22 -18.16 -38.69
N TRP A 40 -1.27 -18.95 -39.77
CA TRP A 40 -1.01 -18.55 -41.15
C TRP A 40 -2.32 -18.66 -41.92
N GLY A 41 -3.07 -17.55 -41.98
CA GLY A 41 -4.47 -17.55 -42.38
C GLY A 41 -5.33 -18.38 -41.43
N HIS A 42 -5.70 -19.60 -41.83
CA HIS A 42 -6.47 -20.54 -41.01
C HIS A 42 -5.64 -21.71 -40.45
N LYS A 43 -4.36 -21.84 -40.85
CA LYS A 43 -3.50 -22.97 -40.49
C LYS A 43 -2.65 -22.61 -39.26
N GLU A 44 -2.66 -23.44 -38.23
CA GLU A 44 -1.71 -23.30 -37.12
C GLU A 44 -0.27 -23.63 -37.57
N ILE A 45 0.68 -22.77 -37.20
CA ILE A 45 2.12 -22.94 -37.41
C ILE A 45 2.88 -22.69 -36.09
N LEU A 46 4.17 -23.06 -36.06
CA LEU A 46 5.03 -22.94 -34.88
C LEU A 46 6.26 -22.08 -35.20
N ILE A 47 6.42 -20.97 -34.47
CA ILE A 47 7.62 -20.12 -34.53
C ILE A 47 8.51 -20.46 -33.32
N PRO A 48 9.83 -20.69 -33.52
CA PRO A 48 10.75 -20.94 -32.42
C PRO A 48 10.99 -19.68 -31.57
N VAL A 49 11.06 -19.88 -30.26
CA VAL A 49 11.38 -18.86 -29.27
C VAL A 49 12.66 -19.28 -28.57
N TYR A 50 13.63 -18.37 -28.53
CA TYR A 50 14.95 -18.59 -27.95
C TYR A 50 15.15 -17.77 -26.68
N LYS A 51 15.90 -18.33 -25.72
CA LYS A 51 16.32 -17.57 -24.53
C LYS A 51 17.39 -16.53 -24.88
N ASN A 52 18.38 -16.93 -25.68
CA ASN A 52 19.54 -16.12 -26.04
C ASN A 52 19.47 -15.65 -27.50
N MET A 53 19.96 -14.45 -27.80
CA MET A 53 19.97 -13.93 -29.17
C MET A 53 20.94 -14.71 -30.07
N GLY A 54 22.12 -15.08 -29.56
CA GLY A 54 23.12 -15.82 -30.34
C GLY A 54 22.63 -17.16 -30.88
N ASP A 55 21.79 -17.87 -30.12
CA ASP A 55 21.17 -19.13 -30.57
C ASP A 55 20.16 -18.90 -31.70
N ALA A 56 19.41 -17.80 -31.65
CA ALA A 56 18.47 -17.40 -32.70
C ALA A 56 19.21 -17.03 -33.99
N MET A 57 20.20 -16.13 -33.90
CA MET A 57 20.99 -15.64 -35.04
C MET A 57 21.75 -16.77 -35.73
N LYS A 58 22.26 -17.74 -34.96
CA LYS A 58 22.96 -18.93 -35.49
C LYS A 58 22.03 -19.90 -36.22
N LYS A 59 20.77 -20.03 -35.77
CA LYS A 59 19.78 -20.95 -36.37
C LYS A 59 19.01 -20.33 -37.54
N HIS A 60 18.95 -19.00 -37.61
CA HIS A 60 18.25 -18.21 -38.64
C HIS A 60 19.19 -17.19 -39.31
N PRO A 61 20.15 -17.67 -40.14
CA PRO A 61 21.13 -16.80 -40.82
C PRO A 61 20.53 -15.94 -41.93
N ASP A 62 19.29 -16.22 -42.33
CA ASP A 62 18.48 -15.54 -43.33
C ASP A 62 17.76 -14.28 -42.82
N VAL A 63 17.80 -14.02 -41.51
CA VAL A 63 17.16 -12.86 -40.87
C VAL A 63 18.06 -11.63 -40.98
N ASP A 64 17.52 -10.56 -41.58
CA ASP A 64 18.16 -9.26 -41.79
C ASP A 64 17.52 -8.10 -40.99
N VAL A 65 16.32 -8.32 -40.42
CA VAL A 65 15.58 -7.33 -39.62
C VAL A 65 15.37 -7.82 -38.19
N LEU A 66 15.71 -6.98 -37.20
CA LEU A 66 15.33 -7.19 -35.79
C LEU A 66 14.31 -6.13 -35.34
N ILE A 67 13.19 -6.57 -34.74
CA ILE A 67 12.19 -5.69 -34.13
C ILE A 67 12.33 -5.76 -32.61
N SER A 68 12.91 -4.71 -32.01
CA SER A 68 13.14 -4.63 -30.57
C SER A 68 11.91 -4.08 -29.83
N PHE A 69 11.20 -5.00 -29.17
CA PHE A 69 10.18 -4.71 -28.17
C PHE A 69 10.73 -4.75 -26.73
N ALA A 70 12.04 -4.54 -26.56
CA ALA A 70 12.65 -4.39 -25.24
C ALA A 70 12.09 -3.14 -24.52
N SER A 71 12.09 -3.12 -23.19
CA SER A 71 11.71 -1.91 -22.45
C SER A 71 12.76 -0.79 -22.64
N LEU A 72 12.40 0.47 -22.40
CA LEU A 72 13.34 1.61 -22.48
C LEU A 72 14.64 1.40 -21.68
N ARG A 73 14.59 0.61 -20.59
CA ARG A 73 15.72 0.26 -19.73
C ARG A 73 16.67 -0.78 -20.34
N SER A 74 16.21 -1.57 -21.31
CA SER A 74 16.93 -2.72 -21.88
C SER A 74 17.10 -2.62 -23.40
N ALA A 75 16.44 -1.65 -24.04
CA ALA A 75 16.50 -1.42 -25.47
C ALA A 75 17.90 -0.98 -25.93
N PHE A 76 18.66 -0.27 -25.09
CA PHE A 76 20.05 0.08 -25.39
C PHE A 76 20.92 -1.18 -25.52
N ASP A 77 21.00 -2.01 -24.47
CA ASP A 77 21.90 -3.16 -24.44
C ASP A 77 21.52 -4.22 -25.48
N SER A 78 20.22 -4.53 -25.62
CA SER A 78 19.74 -5.48 -26.64
C SER A 78 19.98 -5.00 -28.08
N THR A 79 19.94 -3.69 -28.34
CA THR A 79 20.31 -3.14 -29.65
C THR A 79 21.82 -3.22 -29.88
N MET A 80 22.63 -2.87 -28.87
CA MET A 80 24.10 -2.99 -28.94
C MET A 80 24.56 -4.45 -29.12
N GLU A 81 23.88 -5.42 -28.49
CA GLU A 81 24.06 -6.85 -28.72
C GLU A 81 23.68 -7.23 -30.16
N THR A 82 22.52 -6.78 -30.65
CA THR A 82 22.05 -7.04 -32.02
C THR A 82 23.08 -6.61 -33.07
N MET A 83 23.69 -5.44 -32.90
CA MET A 83 24.71 -4.93 -33.83
C MET A 83 26.01 -5.77 -33.86
N GLN A 84 26.18 -6.77 -33.00
CA GLN A 84 27.32 -7.70 -33.09
C GLN A 84 27.13 -8.77 -34.17
N TYR A 85 25.89 -8.99 -34.63
CA TYR A 85 25.55 -9.98 -35.64
C TYR A 85 25.47 -9.32 -37.04
N PRO A 86 26.42 -9.58 -37.96
CA PRO A 86 26.55 -8.83 -39.22
C PRO A 86 25.44 -9.11 -40.24
N GLN A 87 24.62 -10.14 -40.00
CA GLN A 87 23.43 -10.44 -40.79
C GLN A 87 22.31 -9.40 -40.65
N ILE A 88 22.25 -8.66 -39.52
CA ILE A 88 21.20 -7.67 -39.28
C ILE A 88 21.56 -6.34 -39.96
N HIS A 89 20.68 -5.89 -40.84
CA HIS A 89 20.81 -4.63 -41.59
C HIS A 89 19.79 -3.57 -41.18
N THR A 90 18.67 -3.95 -40.57
CA THR A 90 17.69 -3.01 -40.01
C THR A 90 17.29 -3.39 -38.59
N ILE A 91 17.27 -2.41 -37.68
CA ILE A 91 16.75 -2.56 -36.32
C ILE A 91 15.61 -1.57 -36.09
N ALA A 92 14.42 -2.07 -35.76
CA ALA A 92 13.29 -1.23 -35.35
C ALA A 92 13.20 -1.18 -33.82
N ILE A 93 13.32 0.01 -33.22
CA ILE A 93 13.30 0.21 -31.77
C ILE A 93 11.96 0.80 -31.36
N ILE A 94 11.08 -0.03 -30.79
CA ILE A 94 9.69 0.34 -30.47
C ILE A 94 9.61 1.14 -29.15
N ALA A 95 10.61 1.02 -28.27
CA ALA A 95 10.61 1.66 -26.96
C ALA A 95 10.67 3.20 -27.03
N GLU A 96 9.78 3.85 -26.28
CA GLU A 96 9.77 5.30 -26.04
C GLU A 96 10.44 5.65 -24.70
N GLY A 97 11.09 6.81 -24.62
CA GLY A 97 11.77 7.27 -23.40
C GLY A 97 13.17 6.67 -23.20
N ILE A 98 13.88 6.32 -24.27
CA ILE A 98 15.32 6.00 -24.19
C ILE A 98 16.09 7.33 -23.96
N PRO A 99 17.04 7.40 -23.01
CA PRO A 99 17.83 8.60 -22.80
C PRO A 99 18.57 9.06 -24.07
N GLU A 100 18.48 10.35 -24.42
CA GLU A 100 19.12 10.91 -25.64
C GLU A 100 20.61 10.58 -25.77
N ALA A 101 21.33 10.46 -24.65
CA ALA A 101 22.74 10.08 -24.62
C ALA A 101 22.99 8.61 -25.02
N HIS A 102 22.01 7.72 -24.81
CA HIS A 102 22.06 6.32 -25.25
C HIS A 102 21.68 6.22 -26.72
N THR A 103 20.62 6.90 -27.16
CA THR A 103 20.21 6.92 -28.57
C THR A 103 21.32 7.44 -29.49
N ARG A 104 22.06 8.50 -29.09
CA ARG A 104 23.24 8.97 -29.84
C ARG A 104 24.39 7.97 -29.92
N LYS A 105 24.57 7.10 -28.92
CA LYS A 105 25.56 6.00 -28.99
C LYS A 105 25.10 4.91 -29.96
N LEU A 106 23.80 4.61 -29.98
CA LEU A 106 23.21 3.66 -30.94
C LEU A 106 23.36 4.17 -32.38
N ILE A 107 23.01 5.42 -32.66
CA ILE A 107 23.19 6.08 -33.97
C ILE A 107 24.64 5.92 -34.43
N LYS A 108 25.61 6.36 -33.62
CA LYS A 108 27.03 6.26 -33.96
C LYS A 108 27.45 4.81 -34.29
N ALA A 109 27.06 3.83 -33.48
CA ALA A 109 27.42 2.43 -33.68
C ALA A 109 26.72 1.80 -34.90
N ALA A 110 25.55 2.29 -35.27
CA ALA A 110 24.82 1.90 -36.47
C ALA A 110 25.45 2.51 -37.73
N ASP A 111 25.81 3.80 -37.71
CA ASP A 111 26.51 4.49 -38.81
C ASP A 111 27.85 3.81 -39.12
N GLU A 112 28.64 3.50 -38.08
CA GLU A 112 29.92 2.78 -38.19
C GLU A 112 29.78 1.36 -38.80
N LYS A 113 28.56 0.79 -38.79
CA LYS A 113 28.25 -0.56 -39.28
C LYS A 113 27.34 -0.60 -40.50
N GLY A 114 26.83 0.54 -40.96
CA GLY A 114 25.85 0.62 -42.05
C GLY A 114 24.48 0.02 -41.73
N ILE A 115 24.08 -0.01 -40.46
CA ILE A 115 22.79 -0.57 -40.00
C ILE A 115 21.73 0.54 -39.97
N THR A 116 20.56 0.33 -40.56
CA THR A 116 19.44 1.28 -40.46
C THR A 116 18.70 1.12 -39.14
N ILE A 117 18.55 2.18 -38.33
CA ILE A 117 17.70 2.16 -37.14
C ILE A 117 16.40 2.92 -37.41
N ILE A 118 15.24 2.27 -37.26
CA ILE A 118 13.93 2.94 -37.30
C ILE A 118 13.42 3.09 -35.86
N GLY A 119 13.20 4.32 -35.40
CA GLY A 119 12.96 4.63 -33.97
C GLY A 119 14.21 5.21 -33.30
N PRO A 120 14.26 5.38 -31.96
CA PRO A 120 13.29 4.91 -30.97
C PRO A 120 11.95 5.68 -30.97
N ALA A 121 11.05 5.33 -30.04
CA ALA A 121 9.72 5.93 -29.92
C ALA A 121 8.90 5.88 -31.21
N THR A 122 8.88 4.71 -31.87
CA THR A 122 8.14 4.50 -33.13
C THR A 122 7.23 3.27 -33.08
N VAL A 123 6.19 3.28 -33.91
CA VAL A 123 5.42 2.06 -34.24
C VAL A 123 6.15 1.18 -35.25
N GLY A 124 7.09 1.76 -36.02
CA GLY A 124 7.86 1.12 -37.09
C GLY A 124 7.56 1.72 -38.47
N GLY A 125 7.15 0.85 -39.39
CA GLY A 125 6.91 1.17 -40.80
C GLY A 125 6.17 0.02 -41.50
N ILE A 126 5.62 0.30 -42.66
CA ILE A 126 4.84 -0.64 -43.48
C ILE A 126 5.18 -0.47 -44.96
N LYS A 127 5.40 -1.58 -45.64
CA LYS A 127 5.60 -1.68 -47.07
C LYS A 127 4.53 -2.63 -47.63
N PRO A 128 3.38 -2.08 -48.08
CA PRO A 128 2.27 -2.87 -48.61
C PRO A 128 2.68 -3.93 -49.64
N GLY A 129 2.16 -5.14 -49.49
CA GLY A 129 2.57 -6.31 -50.29
C GLY A 129 3.91 -6.95 -49.87
N CYS A 130 4.70 -6.36 -48.97
CA CYS A 130 6.05 -6.82 -48.64
C CYS A 130 6.27 -7.11 -47.15
N PHE A 131 6.18 -6.11 -46.26
CA PHE A 131 6.54 -6.27 -44.85
C PHE A 131 5.94 -5.19 -43.97
N LYS A 132 5.62 -5.54 -42.72
CA LYS A 132 5.07 -4.66 -41.69
C LYS A 132 5.90 -4.82 -40.42
N ILE A 133 6.41 -3.72 -39.88
CA ILE A 133 7.11 -3.73 -38.60
C ILE A 133 6.07 -3.72 -37.47
N GLY A 134 5.97 -4.82 -36.75
CA GLY A 134 5.22 -4.94 -35.50
C GLY A 134 3.76 -4.55 -35.63
N ASN A 135 3.36 -3.48 -34.93
CA ASN A 135 1.96 -3.03 -34.85
C ASN A 135 1.58 -2.01 -35.93
N THR A 136 2.46 -1.68 -36.89
CA THR A 136 2.22 -0.61 -37.88
C THR A 136 0.98 -0.93 -38.74
N GLY A 137 0.05 0.03 -38.90
CA GLY A 137 -1.22 -0.23 -39.61
C GLY A 137 -2.31 -0.91 -38.77
N GLY A 138 -2.04 -1.28 -37.50
CA GLY A 138 -3.05 -1.81 -36.58
C GLY A 138 -3.55 -3.22 -36.90
N MET A 139 -4.83 -3.47 -36.62
CA MET A 139 -5.53 -4.74 -36.88
C MET A 139 -5.83 -4.93 -38.38
N LEU A 140 -6.14 -6.17 -38.77
CA LEU A 140 -6.37 -6.54 -40.16
C LEU A 140 -7.49 -5.72 -40.84
N ASP A 141 -8.54 -5.38 -40.10
CA ASP A 141 -9.65 -4.53 -40.58
C ASP A 141 -9.14 -3.19 -41.15
N ASN A 142 -8.15 -2.56 -40.51
CA ASN A 142 -7.56 -1.30 -40.97
C ASN A 142 -6.57 -1.50 -42.13
N ILE A 143 -5.84 -2.63 -42.15
CA ILE A 143 -5.01 -3.05 -43.30
C ILE A 143 -5.88 -3.19 -44.56
N LEU A 144 -7.05 -3.82 -44.43
CA LEU A 144 -8.00 -4.01 -45.54
C LEU A 144 -8.68 -2.69 -45.92
N ALA A 145 -9.18 -1.91 -44.95
CA ALA A 145 -9.85 -0.64 -45.20
C ALA A 145 -8.94 0.41 -45.86
N SER A 146 -7.67 0.47 -45.45
CA SER A 146 -6.65 1.34 -46.04
C SER A 146 -5.91 0.69 -47.23
N LYS A 147 -6.36 -0.48 -47.70
CA LYS A 147 -5.81 -1.21 -48.87
C LYS A 147 -4.31 -1.53 -48.79
N LEU A 148 -3.77 -1.66 -47.58
CA LEU A 148 -2.34 -1.84 -47.30
C LEU A 148 -1.80 -3.24 -47.62
N TYR A 149 -2.64 -4.14 -48.16
CA TYR A 149 -2.21 -5.46 -48.64
C TYR A 149 -1.54 -5.40 -50.03
N ARG A 150 -1.65 -4.29 -50.77
CA ARG A 150 -1.04 -4.10 -52.10
C ARG A 150 -0.33 -2.74 -52.20
N PRO A 151 0.79 -2.62 -52.93
CA PRO A 151 1.50 -1.34 -53.10
C PRO A 151 0.79 -0.39 -54.06
N GLY A 152 0.69 0.89 -53.67
CA GLY A 152 0.39 2.01 -54.57
C GLY A 152 1.67 2.74 -55.01
N SER A 153 1.56 4.03 -55.35
CA SER A 153 2.67 4.84 -55.89
C SER A 153 3.24 5.88 -54.90
N VAL A 154 2.63 6.02 -53.71
CA VAL A 154 2.94 7.09 -52.74
C VAL A 154 3.81 6.56 -51.61
N ALA A 155 5.03 7.10 -51.43
CA ALA A 155 5.79 6.82 -50.21
C ALA A 155 5.60 7.93 -49.18
N TYR A 156 5.61 7.60 -47.89
CA TYR A 156 5.54 8.61 -46.83
C TYR A 156 6.57 8.42 -45.71
N VAL A 157 6.91 9.51 -45.04
CA VAL A 157 7.67 9.50 -43.79
C VAL A 157 7.08 10.49 -42.80
N SER A 158 6.97 10.09 -41.53
CA SER A 158 6.40 10.91 -40.44
C SER A 158 7.20 10.75 -39.15
N ARG A 159 7.12 11.74 -38.25
CA ARG A 159 7.56 11.59 -36.84
C ARG A 159 6.63 10.69 -36.03
N SER A 160 5.32 10.95 -36.09
CA SER A 160 4.33 10.30 -35.23
C SER A 160 3.88 8.94 -35.74
N GLY A 161 3.96 7.91 -34.91
CA GLY A 161 3.39 6.59 -35.19
C GLY A 161 1.87 6.62 -35.38
N GLY A 162 1.14 7.43 -34.59
CA GLY A 162 -0.31 7.59 -34.74
C GLY A 162 -0.69 8.24 -36.06
N MET A 163 -0.07 9.37 -36.39
CA MET A 163 -0.34 10.06 -37.67
C MET A 163 0.12 9.25 -38.89
N SER A 164 1.09 8.35 -38.75
CA SER A 164 1.46 7.41 -39.82
C SER A 164 0.26 6.53 -40.24
N ASN A 165 -0.60 6.15 -39.28
CA ASN A 165 -1.78 5.36 -39.60
C ASN A 165 -2.91 6.21 -40.20
N GLU A 166 -3.02 7.48 -39.82
CA GLU A 166 -3.94 8.41 -40.49
C GLU A 166 -3.48 8.74 -41.91
N LEU A 167 -2.17 8.83 -42.15
CA LEU A 167 -1.62 8.95 -43.52
C LEU A 167 -1.99 7.75 -44.40
N ASN A 168 -1.99 6.51 -43.87
CA ASN A 168 -2.49 5.35 -44.62
C ASN A 168 -3.95 5.55 -45.06
N ASN A 169 -4.82 6.01 -44.15
CA ASN A 169 -6.24 6.28 -44.43
C ASN A 169 -6.42 7.44 -45.44
N ILE A 170 -5.72 8.56 -45.27
CA ILE A 170 -5.78 9.71 -46.18
C ILE A 170 -5.28 9.33 -47.58
N ILE A 171 -4.11 8.69 -47.68
CA ILE A 171 -3.47 8.33 -48.96
C ILE A 171 -4.32 7.30 -49.71
N SER A 172 -4.84 6.27 -49.04
CA SER A 172 -5.68 5.23 -49.67
C SER A 172 -7.03 5.74 -50.19
N ARG A 173 -7.55 6.85 -49.64
CA ARG A 173 -8.77 7.53 -50.13
C ARG A 173 -8.53 8.51 -51.27
N THR A 174 -7.28 8.95 -51.47
CA THR A 174 -6.93 10.05 -52.38
C THR A 174 -6.05 9.64 -53.55
N THR A 175 -5.46 8.44 -53.53
CA THR A 175 -4.47 7.94 -54.50
C THR A 175 -4.66 6.43 -54.76
N ASP A 176 -3.74 5.78 -55.48
CA ASP A 176 -3.71 4.31 -55.63
C ASP A 176 -3.29 3.56 -54.35
N GLY A 177 -2.64 4.26 -53.41
CA GLY A 177 -2.26 3.74 -52.10
C GLY A 177 -0.79 3.99 -51.74
N VAL A 178 -0.39 3.44 -50.58
CA VAL A 178 0.98 3.56 -50.07
C VAL A 178 1.91 2.54 -50.75
N PHE A 179 3.09 2.98 -51.17
CA PHE A 179 4.21 2.12 -51.61
C PHE A 179 5.08 1.69 -50.41
N GLU A 180 5.49 2.66 -49.59
CA GLU A 180 6.27 2.44 -48.36
C GLU A 180 6.03 3.60 -47.39
N GLY A 181 5.79 3.30 -46.12
CA GLY A 181 5.48 4.26 -45.08
C GLY A 181 6.33 4.02 -43.83
N VAL A 182 7.02 5.05 -43.34
CA VAL A 182 7.89 4.94 -42.16
C VAL A 182 7.55 6.00 -41.12
N ALA A 183 7.48 5.59 -39.85
CA ALA A 183 7.53 6.51 -38.72
C ALA A 183 8.95 6.50 -38.14
N ILE A 184 9.67 7.63 -38.21
CA ILE A 184 11.04 7.72 -37.68
C ILE A 184 11.11 7.77 -36.16
N GLY A 185 10.00 8.16 -35.52
CA GLY A 185 9.85 8.23 -34.07
C GLY A 185 9.89 9.65 -33.49
N GLY A 186 9.35 9.79 -32.27
CA GLY A 186 9.21 11.09 -31.59
C GLY A 186 10.47 11.62 -30.90
N ASP A 187 11.47 10.76 -30.66
CA ASP A 187 12.69 11.10 -29.92
C ASP A 187 13.52 12.20 -30.61
N ARG A 188 14.18 13.06 -29.83
CA ARG A 188 14.94 14.22 -30.37
C ARG A 188 15.95 13.82 -31.46
N TYR A 189 16.69 12.73 -31.22
CA TYR A 189 17.62 12.12 -32.17
C TYR A 189 17.07 10.75 -32.60
N PRO A 190 16.26 10.66 -33.66
CA PRO A 190 15.83 9.37 -34.20
C PRO A 190 17.02 8.68 -34.87
N GLY A 191 16.96 7.34 -34.92
CA GLY A 191 17.98 6.46 -35.49
C GLY A 191 18.18 6.62 -37.00
N SER A 192 17.14 7.06 -37.69
CA SER A 192 17.13 7.48 -39.08
C SER A 192 16.27 8.75 -39.20
N VAL A 193 16.68 9.68 -40.06
CA VAL A 193 16.04 10.99 -40.18
C VAL A 193 15.14 11.06 -41.42
N PHE A 194 14.37 12.16 -41.57
CA PHE A 194 13.48 12.34 -42.72
C PHE A 194 14.24 12.24 -44.05
N THR A 195 15.41 12.87 -44.13
CA THR A 195 16.21 12.91 -45.37
C THR A 195 16.62 11.51 -45.83
N ASP A 196 16.99 10.61 -44.91
CA ASP A 196 17.41 9.23 -45.26
C ASP A 196 16.30 8.49 -46.01
N HIS A 197 15.08 8.51 -45.47
CA HIS A 197 13.95 7.86 -46.11
C HIS A 197 13.51 8.59 -47.40
N VAL A 198 13.52 9.92 -47.44
CA VAL A 198 13.20 10.70 -48.65
C VAL A 198 14.19 10.41 -49.78
N LEU A 199 15.48 10.24 -49.49
CA LEU A 199 16.48 9.85 -50.48
C LEU A 199 16.27 8.42 -50.98
N ARG A 200 16.01 7.45 -50.09
CA ARG A 200 15.60 6.08 -50.50
C ARG A 200 14.36 6.10 -51.40
N TYR A 201 13.36 6.92 -51.07
CA TYR A 201 12.13 7.06 -51.86
C TYR A 201 12.35 7.74 -53.21
N GLN A 202 13.25 8.72 -53.28
CA GLN A 202 13.70 9.33 -54.52
C GLN A 202 14.35 8.28 -55.44
N ASP A 203 15.19 7.40 -54.89
CA ASP A 203 15.95 6.42 -55.68
C ASP A 203 15.12 5.16 -56.01
N THR A 204 14.06 4.88 -55.24
CA THR A 204 13.16 3.74 -55.47
C THR A 204 12.22 3.97 -56.66
N THR A 205 12.38 3.20 -57.74
CA THR A 205 11.65 3.39 -59.01
C THR A 205 10.13 3.27 -58.93
N GLY A 206 9.61 2.47 -57.98
CA GLY A 206 8.17 2.30 -57.75
C GLY A 206 7.48 3.56 -57.19
N VAL A 207 8.18 4.33 -56.36
CA VAL A 207 7.65 5.57 -55.78
C VAL A 207 7.56 6.67 -56.83
N LYS A 208 6.38 7.29 -56.98
CA LYS A 208 6.14 8.40 -57.93
C LYS A 208 5.93 9.75 -57.26
N MET A 209 5.47 9.76 -56.01
CA MET A 209 5.39 10.97 -55.16
C MET A 209 5.69 10.64 -53.70
N ILE A 210 6.13 11.65 -52.95
CA ILE A 210 6.59 11.54 -51.57
C ILE A 210 5.73 12.43 -50.67
N VAL A 211 5.28 11.92 -49.53
CA VAL A 211 4.54 12.68 -48.50
C VAL A 211 5.38 12.75 -47.22
N VAL A 212 5.64 13.95 -46.73
CA VAL A 212 6.41 14.17 -45.49
C VAL A 212 5.52 14.88 -44.46
N LEU A 213 5.37 14.25 -43.30
CA LEU A 213 4.65 14.84 -42.17
C LEU A 213 5.64 15.16 -41.05
N GLY A 214 6.20 16.37 -41.14
CA GLY A 214 7.12 16.96 -40.18
C GLY A 214 6.41 17.49 -38.93
N GLU A 215 7.18 18.08 -38.02
CA GLU A 215 6.71 18.52 -36.69
C GLU A 215 7.39 19.83 -36.29
N ILE A 216 6.98 20.42 -35.16
CA ILE A 216 7.74 21.49 -34.52
C ILE A 216 9.01 20.94 -33.86
N GLY A 217 10.07 21.76 -33.77
CA GLY A 217 11.33 21.38 -33.16
C GLY A 217 12.33 20.81 -34.16
N GLY A 218 13.61 21.11 -33.96
CA GLY A 218 14.69 20.71 -34.87
C GLY A 218 14.58 21.29 -36.29
N THR A 219 15.60 20.98 -37.11
CA THR A 219 15.83 21.61 -38.42
C THR A 219 15.89 20.62 -39.59
N GLU A 220 15.54 19.36 -39.37
CA GLU A 220 15.69 18.28 -40.35
C GLU A 220 14.94 18.54 -41.66
N GLU A 221 13.74 19.11 -41.63
CA GLU A 221 12.96 19.38 -42.85
C GLU A 221 13.63 20.42 -43.78
N TYR A 222 14.58 21.23 -43.28
CA TYR A 222 15.37 22.12 -44.14
C TYR A 222 16.35 21.35 -45.05
N MET A 223 16.75 20.13 -44.69
CA MET A 223 17.60 19.28 -45.53
C MET A 223 16.83 18.81 -46.78
N ILE A 224 15.51 18.63 -46.68
CA ILE A 224 14.64 18.37 -47.83
C ILE A 224 14.58 19.61 -48.73
N CYS A 225 14.41 20.81 -48.16
CA CYS A 225 14.46 22.07 -48.92
C CYS A 225 15.77 22.22 -49.70
N LYS A 226 16.90 21.85 -49.08
CA LYS A 226 18.22 21.84 -49.70
C LYS A 226 18.29 20.81 -50.84
N GLY A 227 17.87 19.57 -50.60
CA GLY A 227 17.88 18.49 -51.61
C GLY A 227 17.00 18.77 -52.84
N ILE A 228 15.89 19.51 -52.68
CA ILE A 228 15.08 19.99 -53.82
C ILE A 228 15.84 21.07 -54.61
N LYS A 229 16.41 22.07 -53.92
CA LYS A 229 17.17 23.18 -54.56
C LYS A 229 18.44 22.70 -55.27
N GLU A 230 19.09 21.66 -54.76
CA GLU A 230 20.27 21.02 -55.37
C GLU A 230 19.89 20.03 -56.49
N GLY A 231 18.60 19.80 -56.75
CA GLY A 231 18.13 18.85 -57.77
C GLY A 231 18.33 17.38 -57.41
N ARG A 232 18.73 17.06 -56.17
CA ARG A 232 18.87 15.69 -55.65
C ARG A 232 17.52 15.01 -55.47
N ILE A 233 16.49 15.78 -55.10
CA ILE A 233 15.10 15.34 -54.97
C ILE A 233 14.31 15.93 -56.14
N THR A 234 13.82 15.08 -57.04
CA THR A 234 13.12 15.47 -58.28
C THR A 234 11.68 15.00 -58.36
N LYS A 235 11.28 14.04 -57.52
CA LYS A 235 9.88 13.61 -57.40
C LYS A 235 9.05 14.66 -56.65
N PRO A 236 7.75 14.80 -56.94
CA PRO A 236 6.87 15.69 -56.18
C PRO A 236 6.86 15.33 -54.68
N VAL A 237 7.22 16.31 -53.85
CA VAL A 237 7.15 16.21 -52.38
C VAL A 237 5.97 17.03 -51.89
N VAL A 238 4.98 16.36 -51.30
CA VAL A 238 3.94 16.99 -50.47
C VAL A 238 4.47 17.03 -49.04
N CYS A 239 4.42 18.19 -48.38
CA CYS A 239 4.94 18.31 -47.01
C CYS A 239 4.06 19.19 -46.13
N TRP A 240 3.91 18.79 -44.87
CA TRP A 240 3.28 19.61 -43.83
C TRP A 240 3.99 19.38 -42.49
N CYS A 241 4.42 20.46 -41.82
CA CYS A 241 4.89 20.42 -40.44
C CYS A 241 3.74 20.74 -39.48
N ILE A 242 3.42 19.81 -38.56
CA ILE A 242 2.43 20.04 -37.50
C ILE A 242 3.03 20.86 -36.34
N GLY A 243 2.20 21.43 -35.46
CA GLY A 243 2.63 22.27 -34.33
C GLY A 243 2.56 23.78 -34.59
N THR A 244 1.79 24.23 -35.58
CA THR A 244 1.61 25.66 -35.91
C THR A 244 0.91 26.47 -34.81
N CYS A 245 0.24 25.82 -33.86
CA CYS A 245 -0.38 26.48 -32.69
C CYS A 245 0.65 27.02 -31.70
N ALA A 246 1.89 26.53 -31.70
CA ALA A 246 2.92 26.95 -30.74
C ALA A 246 3.21 28.47 -30.82
N THR A 247 3.13 29.06 -32.01
CA THR A 247 3.31 30.51 -32.21
C THR A 247 2.11 31.36 -31.77
N MET A 248 1.04 30.73 -31.26
CA MET A 248 -0.15 31.39 -30.70
C MET A 248 -0.13 31.40 -29.16
N PHE A 249 0.75 30.63 -28.54
CA PHE A 249 0.90 30.62 -27.08
C PHE A 249 1.85 31.73 -26.61
N SER A 250 1.60 32.25 -25.40
CA SER A 250 2.40 33.31 -24.77
C SER A 250 3.66 32.79 -24.07
N SER A 251 3.80 31.47 -23.92
CA SER A 251 4.93 30.77 -23.30
C SER A 251 5.39 29.62 -24.19
N GLU A 252 6.64 29.20 -24.04
CA GLU A 252 7.13 27.97 -24.68
C GLU A 252 6.36 26.75 -24.15
N VAL A 253 6.01 25.83 -25.06
CA VAL A 253 5.26 24.60 -24.75
C VAL A 253 6.00 23.42 -25.36
N GLN A 254 6.43 22.49 -24.50
CA GLN A 254 6.88 21.17 -24.90
C GLN A 254 5.66 20.33 -25.29
N PHE A 255 5.63 19.81 -26.52
CA PHE A 255 4.59 18.85 -26.93
C PHE A 255 5.00 17.41 -26.57
N GLY A 256 4.06 16.47 -26.71
CA GLY A 256 4.18 15.11 -26.16
C GLY A 256 5.40 14.30 -26.61
N HIS A 257 5.84 14.44 -27.87
CA HIS A 257 7.09 13.82 -28.31
C HIS A 257 8.30 14.59 -27.75
N ALA A 258 9.33 13.87 -27.30
CA ALA A 258 10.55 14.49 -26.74
C ALA A 258 11.23 15.50 -27.69
N GLY A 259 11.22 15.24 -29.00
CA GLY A 259 11.78 16.17 -29.99
C GLY A 259 10.93 17.41 -30.31
N ALA A 260 9.68 17.47 -29.85
CA ALA A 260 8.69 18.49 -30.26
C ALA A 260 8.78 19.79 -29.43
N CYS A 261 9.95 20.43 -29.48
CA CYS A 261 10.25 21.70 -28.82
C CYS A 261 11.10 22.59 -29.75
N ALA A 262 10.68 23.83 -29.97
CA ALA A 262 11.37 24.79 -30.81
C ALA A 262 12.22 25.75 -29.97
N ASN A 263 13.54 25.58 -30.01
CA ASN A 263 14.52 26.41 -29.30
C ASN A 263 14.86 27.70 -30.08
N GLN A 264 14.45 27.78 -31.35
CA GLN A 264 14.72 28.88 -32.27
C GLN A 264 13.51 29.12 -33.18
N ALA A 265 13.37 30.35 -33.70
CA ALA A 265 12.29 30.70 -34.63
C ALA A 265 12.28 29.82 -35.91
N SER A 266 13.45 29.37 -36.35
CA SER A 266 13.65 28.41 -37.45
C SER A 266 13.05 27.02 -37.16
N GLU A 267 13.04 26.58 -35.90
CA GLU A 267 12.51 25.27 -35.51
C GLU A 267 10.96 25.27 -35.45
N THR A 268 10.31 26.43 -35.59
CA THR A 268 8.84 26.53 -35.59
C THR A 268 8.23 25.91 -36.84
N ALA A 269 7.11 25.21 -36.67
CA ALA A 269 6.38 24.59 -37.79
C ALA A 269 5.97 25.61 -38.87
N VAL A 270 5.66 26.85 -38.48
CA VAL A 270 5.32 27.95 -39.39
C VAL A 270 6.51 28.33 -40.28
N ALA A 271 7.72 28.47 -39.71
CA ALA A 271 8.92 28.77 -40.46
C ALA A 271 9.31 27.63 -41.42
N LYS A 272 9.20 26.38 -40.96
CA LYS A 272 9.48 25.19 -41.78
C LYS A 272 8.51 25.03 -42.95
N ASN A 273 7.20 25.15 -42.71
CA ASN A 273 6.17 25.14 -43.78
C ASN A 273 6.40 26.24 -44.83
N LYS A 274 6.79 27.45 -44.40
CA LYS A 274 7.13 28.55 -45.33
C LYS A 274 8.35 28.19 -46.19
N ALA A 275 9.43 27.71 -45.58
CA ALA A 275 10.67 27.38 -46.29
C ALA A 275 10.51 26.21 -47.28
N LEU A 276 9.73 25.20 -46.92
CA LEU A 276 9.38 24.07 -47.80
C LEU A 276 8.61 24.55 -49.04
N LYS A 277 7.64 25.45 -48.85
CA LYS A 277 6.86 26.04 -49.94
C LYS A 277 7.72 26.89 -50.88
N GLU A 278 8.65 27.68 -50.32
CA GLU A 278 9.62 28.47 -51.09
C GLU A 278 10.67 27.60 -51.82
N ALA A 279 10.93 26.38 -51.34
CA ALA A 279 11.79 25.41 -52.01
C ALA A 279 11.10 24.64 -53.16
N GLY A 280 9.78 24.77 -53.30
CA GLY A 280 8.98 24.09 -54.35
C GLY A 280 8.25 22.82 -53.88
N ALA A 281 8.21 22.54 -52.59
CA ALA A 281 7.35 21.47 -52.06
C ALA A 281 5.87 21.88 -52.05
N PHE A 282 4.97 20.91 -52.20
CA PHE A 282 3.54 21.10 -52.16
C PHE A 282 3.06 21.16 -50.71
N VAL A 283 2.89 22.38 -50.17
CA VAL A 283 2.50 22.62 -48.77
C VAL A 283 1.04 23.13 -48.70
N PRO A 284 0.13 22.45 -47.97
CA PRO A 284 -1.27 22.88 -47.78
C PRO A 284 -1.37 24.09 -46.83
N LYS A 285 -2.58 24.64 -46.63
CA LYS A 285 -2.80 25.74 -45.66
C LYS A 285 -2.94 25.27 -44.21
N SER A 286 -3.54 24.09 -44.01
CA SER A 286 -3.71 23.39 -42.74
C SER A 286 -3.59 21.87 -42.98
N PHE A 287 -3.55 21.09 -41.90
CA PHE A 287 -3.53 19.63 -41.99
C PHE A 287 -4.79 19.08 -42.70
N ASP A 288 -5.96 19.70 -42.52
CA ASP A 288 -7.22 19.25 -43.11
C ASP A 288 -7.19 19.24 -44.65
N GLN A 289 -6.41 20.15 -45.24
CA GLN A 289 -6.22 20.27 -46.69
C GLN A 289 -5.09 19.35 -47.22
N LEU A 290 -4.47 18.54 -46.37
CA LEU A 290 -3.41 17.61 -46.78
C LEU A 290 -3.93 16.56 -47.78
N GLY A 291 -5.14 16.03 -47.55
CA GLY A 291 -5.76 15.09 -48.49
C GLY A 291 -6.06 15.71 -49.87
N GLU A 292 -6.50 16.97 -49.90
CA GLU A 292 -6.80 17.71 -51.13
C GLU A 292 -5.54 17.92 -51.98
N ILE A 293 -4.42 18.34 -51.35
CA ILE A 293 -3.17 18.58 -52.07
C ILE A 293 -2.47 17.28 -52.50
N ILE A 294 -2.56 16.20 -51.70
CA ILE A 294 -2.11 14.85 -52.09
C ILE A 294 -2.86 14.40 -53.35
N LYS A 295 -4.19 14.48 -53.34
CA LYS A 295 -5.02 14.11 -54.49
C LYS A 295 -4.66 14.93 -55.74
N SER A 296 -4.52 16.25 -55.59
CA SER A 296 -4.19 17.16 -56.70
C SER A 296 -2.85 16.81 -57.37
N VAL A 297 -1.82 16.48 -56.58
CA VAL A 297 -0.51 16.02 -57.10
C VAL A 297 -0.63 14.66 -57.78
N TYR A 298 -1.38 13.72 -57.18
CA TYR A 298 -1.61 12.39 -57.73
C TYR A 298 -2.35 12.44 -59.08
N ASP A 299 -3.48 13.14 -59.15
CA ASP A 299 -4.28 13.30 -60.37
C ASP A 299 -3.45 13.93 -61.51
N ASN A 300 -2.54 14.86 -61.17
CA ASN A 300 -1.61 15.46 -62.13
C ASN A 300 -0.58 14.45 -62.68
N LEU A 301 -0.10 13.53 -61.85
CA LEU A 301 0.84 12.48 -62.27
C LEU A 301 0.17 11.38 -63.09
N VAL A 302 -1.08 11.03 -62.79
CA VAL A 302 -1.92 10.15 -63.62
C VAL A 302 -2.20 10.80 -64.98
N ALA A 303 -2.60 12.07 -65.02
CA ALA A 303 -2.85 12.80 -66.26
C ALA A 303 -1.60 12.95 -67.16
N LYS A 304 -0.40 12.94 -66.56
CA LYS A 304 0.90 12.92 -67.27
C LYS A 304 1.38 11.51 -67.65
N GLY A 305 0.66 10.45 -67.27
CA GLY A 305 1.07 9.06 -67.50
C GLY A 305 2.28 8.60 -66.68
N VAL A 306 2.65 9.32 -65.61
CA VAL A 306 3.75 8.94 -64.70
C VAL A 306 3.30 7.85 -63.71
N ILE A 307 2.01 7.88 -63.34
CA ILE A 307 1.31 6.84 -62.59
C ILE A 307 0.32 6.19 -63.56
N VAL A 308 0.36 4.85 -63.65
CA VAL A 308 -0.67 4.05 -64.30
C VAL A 308 -1.25 3.14 -63.20
N PRO A 309 -2.45 3.43 -62.67
CA PRO A 309 -3.00 2.68 -61.55
C PRO A 309 -3.22 1.21 -61.90
N ALA A 310 -2.78 0.30 -61.03
CA ALA A 310 -2.97 -1.13 -61.21
C ALA A 310 -4.42 -1.55 -60.92
N GLU A 311 -4.87 -2.62 -61.58
CA GLU A 311 -6.17 -3.24 -61.29
C GLU A 311 -6.22 -3.78 -59.84
N GLU A 312 -7.40 -3.70 -59.22
CA GLU A 312 -7.58 -4.09 -57.83
C GLU A 312 -7.87 -5.59 -57.72
N LEU A 313 -6.92 -6.37 -57.20
CA LEU A 313 -7.10 -7.79 -56.91
C LEU A 313 -7.57 -8.00 -55.46
N PRO A 314 -8.57 -8.86 -55.20
CA PRO A 314 -9.04 -9.14 -53.85
C PRO A 314 -7.97 -9.93 -53.06
N PRO A 315 -7.68 -9.56 -51.80
CA PRO A 315 -6.71 -10.27 -50.98
C PRO A 315 -7.25 -11.63 -50.48
N PRO A 316 -6.37 -12.58 -50.12
CA PRO A 316 -6.75 -13.78 -49.38
C PRO A 316 -7.51 -13.43 -48.09
N THR A 317 -8.59 -14.16 -47.82
CA THR A 317 -9.41 -13.94 -46.62
C THR A 317 -8.87 -14.68 -45.40
N VAL A 318 -8.69 -13.99 -44.28
CA VAL A 318 -8.38 -14.58 -42.97
C VAL A 318 -9.69 -14.77 -42.18
N PRO A 319 -9.90 -15.89 -41.47
CA PRO A 319 -11.07 -16.07 -40.59
C PRO A 319 -11.08 -15.04 -39.45
N MET A 320 -12.27 -14.63 -39.01
CA MET A 320 -12.41 -13.77 -37.83
C MET A 320 -12.03 -14.54 -36.55
N ASP A 321 -11.24 -13.90 -35.68
CA ASP A 321 -10.86 -14.43 -34.38
C ASP A 321 -12.08 -14.80 -33.52
N TYR A 322 -12.04 -15.98 -32.88
CA TYR A 322 -13.12 -16.46 -32.02
C TYR A 322 -13.44 -15.50 -30.86
N SER A 323 -12.42 -14.84 -30.29
CA SER A 323 -12.62 -13.83 -29.23
C SER A 323 -13.41 -12.63 -29.75
N TRP A 324 -13.06 -12.12 -30.93
CA TRP A 324 -13.72 -10.96 -31.54
C TRP A 324 -15.15 -11.28 -31.97
N ALA A 325 -15.36 -12.43 -32.62
CA ALA A 325 -16.70 -12.89 -32.99
C ALA A 325 -17.61 -13.11 -31.77
N ARG A 326 -17.05 -13.52 -30.62
CA ARG A 326 -17.78 -13.66 -29.35
C ARG A 326 -18.08 -12.31 -28.70
N GLU A 327 -17.13 -11.38 -28.72
CA GLU A 327 -17.26 -10.03 -28.15
C GLU A 327 -18.32 -9.20 -28.90
N LEU A 328 -18.34 -9.30 -30.24
CA LEU A 328 -19.37 -8.73 -31.10
C LEU A 328 -20.72 -9.49 -31.08
N GLY A 329 -20.82 -10.59 -30.32
CA GLY A 329 -22.05 -11.41 -30.23
C GLY A 329 -22.45 -12.16 -31.50
N LEU A 330 -21.57 -12.24 -32.52
CA LEU A 330 -21.82 -12.92 -33.79
C LEU A 330 -21.93 -14.44 -33.63
N ILE A 331 -21.29 -15.01 -32.60
CA ILE A 331 -21.34 -16.43 -32.28
C ILE A 331 -21.66 -16.66 -30.80
N ARG A 332 -22.28 -17.82 -30.52
CA ARG A 332 -22.49 -18.33 -29.15
C ARG A 332 -21.82 -19.69 -28.99
N LYS A 333 -21.08 -19.87 -27.90
CA LYS A 333 -20.52 -21.17 -27.48
C LYS A 333 -21.10 -21.51 -26.10
N PRO A 334 -21.72 -22.68 -25.90
CA PRO A 334 -22.19 -23.09 -24.59
C PRO A 334 -21.01 -23.26 -23.63
N ALA A 335 -21.22 -22.95 -22.35
CA ALA A 335 -20.21 -23.17 -21.32
C ALA A 335 -20.10 -24.67 -21.01
N SER A 336 -18.87 -25.21 -21.03
CA SER A 336 -18.61 -26.62 -20.69
C SER A 336 -18.67 -26.91 -19.19
N PHE A 337 -18.61 -25.87 -18.35
CA PHE A 337 -18.56 -25.95 -16.89
C PHE A 337 -19.54 -24.97 -16.27
N MET A 338 -20.10 -25.35 -15.12
CA MET A 338 -20.88 -24.47 -14.25
C MET A 338 -20.22 -24.48 -12.86
N THR A 339 -20.08 -23.30 -12.26
CA THR A 339 -19.63 -23.09 -10.87
C THR A 339 -20.61 -22.15 -10.18
N SER A 340 -20.80 -22.33 -8.88
CA SER A 340 -21.70 -21.54 -8.04
C SER A 340 -21.09 -21.14 -6.68
N ILE A 341 -19.85 -21.55 -6.41
CA ILE A 341 -19.22 -21.43 -5.09
C ILE A 341 -18.24 -20.24 -5.02
N CYS A 342 -17.63 -19.88 -6.14
CA CYS A 342 -16.62 -18.85 -6.24
C CYS A 342 -16.70 -18.16 -7.61
N ASP A 343 -16.45 -16.85 -7.65
CA ASP A 343 -16.16 -16.09 -8.87
C ASP A 343 -14.95 -15.18 -8.64
N GLU A 344 -13.87 -15.46 -9.37
CA GLU A 344 -12.59 -14.77 -9.31
C GLU A 344 -12.38 -13.77 -10.46
N ARG A 345 -13.37 -13.62 -11.37
CA ARG A 345 -13.23 -12.84 -12.62
C ARG A 345 -13.54 -11.35 -12.46
N GLY A 346 -14.11 -10.96 -11.32
CA GLY A 346 -14.49 -9.58 -11.01
C GLY A 346 -13.31 -8.71 -10.60
N GLN A 347 -13.62 -7.49 -10.14
CA GLN A 347 -12.64 -6.61 -9.47
C GLN A 347 -12.21 -7.16 -8.10
N GLU A 348 -13.00 -8.09 -7.55
CA GLU A 348 -12.82 -8.67 -6.24
C GLU A 348 -13.24 -10.16 -6.28
N LEU A 349 -12.62 -10.98 -5.44
CA LEU A 349 -12.97 -12.39 -5.26
C LEU A 349 -14.31 -12.52 -4.53
N ILE A 350 -15.23 -13.35 -5.03
CA ILE A 350 -16.57 -13.54 -4.46
C ILE A 350 -16.77 -14.99 -4.05
N TYR A 351 -17.12 -15.24 -2.78
CA TYR A 351 -17.49 -16.56 -2.26
C TYR A 351 -19.01 -16.67 -2.09
N ALA A 352 -19.65 -17.50 -2.91
CA ALA A 352 -21.10 -17.74 -2.93
C ALA A 352 -21.96 -16.44 -2.88
N GLY A 353 -21.54 -15.42 -3.63
CA GLY A 353 -22.19 -14.10 -3.70
C GLY A 353 -21.70 -13.06 -2.69
N MET A 354 -20.87 -13.43 -1.71
CA MET A 354 -20.26 -12.49 -0.74
C MET A 354 -18.84 -12.09 -1.19
N PRO A 355 -18.53 -10.79 -1.37
CA PRO A 355 -17.18 -10.32 -1.66
C PRO A 355 -16.20 -10.63 -0.52
N ILE A 356 -14.93 -10.91 -0.84
CA ILE A 356 -13.92 -11.30 0.16
C ILE A 356 -13.68 -10.22 1.23
N THR A 357 -13.83 -8.94 0.89
CA THR A 357 -13.79 -7.84 1.86
C THR A 357 -14.97 -7.88 2.83
N GLU A 358 -16.17 -8.30 2.41
CA GLU A 358 -17.30 -8.50 3.30
C GLU A 358 -17.10 -9.74 4.19
N VAL A 359 -16.49 -10.82 3.66
CA VAL A 359 -16.11 -12.01 4.46
C VAL A 359 -15.21 -11.62 5.63
N PHE A 360 -14.16 -10.82 5.38
CA PHE A 360 -13.29 -10.32 6.44
C PHE A 360 -13.98 -9.30 7.36
N LYS A 361 -14.67 -8.30 6.80
CA LYS A 361 -15.38 -7.24 7.56
C LYS A 361 -16.47 -7.81 8.48
N SER A 362 -17.08 -8.92 8.11
CA SER A 362 -18.13 -9.59 8.89
C SER A 362 -17.59 -10.59 9.92
N GLU A 363 -16.26 -10.75 10.02
CA GLU A 363 -15.57 -11.65 10.96
C GLU A 363 -16.12 -13.10 10.96
N ILE A 364 -16.59 -13.61 9.81
CA ILE A 364 -17.28 -14.92 9.76
C ILE A 364 -16.35 -16.13 9.94
N GLY A 365 -15.04 -15.90 9.94
CA GLY A 365 -14.01 -16.91 10.20
C GLY A 365 -13.85 -17.97 9.11
N LEU A 366 -13.09 -19.01 9.43
CA LEU A 366 -12.91 -20.18 8.57
C LEU A 366 -14.22 -20.97 8.47
N GLY A 367 -14.97 -21.11 9.58
CA GLY A 367 -16.26 -21.80 9.62
C GLY A 367 -17.32 -21.12 8.74
N GLY A 368 -17.35 -19.78 8.71
CA GLY A 368 -18.24 -19.02 7.82
C GLY A 368 -17.81 -19.09 6.36
N THR A 369 -16.50 -19.07 6.10
CA THR A 369 -15.95 -19.27 4.74
C THR A 369 -16.29 -20.66 4.19
N LEU A 370 -16.19 -21.70 5.02
CA LEU A 370 -16.67 -23.05 4.69
C LEU A 370 -18.20 -23.07 4.50
N GLY A 371 -18.95 -22.30 5.28
CA GLY A 371 -20.38 -22.08 5.08
C GLY A 371 -20.73 -21.58 3.67
N LEU A 372 -19.97 -20.59 3.18
CA LEU A 372 -20.12 -20.05 1.84
C LEU A 372 -19.66 -21.06 0.77
N LEU A 373 -18.45 -21.61 0.87
CA LEU A 373 -17.90 -22.47 -0.18
C LEU A 373 -18.63 -23.82 -0.29
N TRP A 374 -18.90 -24.50 0.83
CA TRP A 374 -19.51 -25.84 0.81
C TRP A 374 -21.03 -25.82 0.72
N PHE A 375 -21.69 -24.85 1.38
CA PHE A 375 -23.15 -24.81 1.49
C PHE A 375 -23.81 -23.63 0.78
N GLN A 376 -23.03 -22.66 0.28
CA GLN A 376 -23.51 -21.43 -0.31
C GLN A 376 -24.43 -20.63 0.63
N ARG A 377 -24.10 -20.63 1.93
CA ARG A 377 -24.86 -19.94 2.99
C ARG A 377 -23.95 -19.20 3.97
N ARG A 378 -24.35 -17.97 4.31
CA ARG A 378 -23.87 -17.26 5.49
C ARG A 378 -24.46 -17.92 6.74
N LEU A 379 -23.70 -18.83 7.37
CA LEU A 379 -24.14 -19.54 8.57
C LEU A 379 -24.17 -18.61 9.81
N PRO A 380 -25.00 -18.90 10.83
CA PRO A 380 -24.96 -18.20 12.12
C PRO A 380 -23.59 -18.35 12.82
N ARG A 381 -23.18 -17.35 13.61
CA ARG A 381 -21.86 -17.33 14.28
C ARG A 381 -21.57 -18.60 15.11
N TYR A 382 -22.55 -19.12 15.85
CA TYR A 382 -22.39 -20.36 16.63
C TYR A 382 -22.15 -21.60 15.74
N ALA A 383 -22.71 -21.61 14.52
CA ALA A 383 -22.53 -22.69 13.56
C ALA A 383 -21.14 -22.61 12.91
N CYS A 384 -20.67 -21.40 12.56
CA CYS A 384 -19.29 -21.17 12.14
C CYS A 384 -18.29 -21.65 13.21
N GLN A 385 -18.50 -21.23 14.46
CA GLN A 385 -17.64 -21.60 15.58
C GLN A 385 -17.68 -23.11 15.87
N PHE A 386 -18.85 -23.76 15.76
CA PHE A 386 -18.94 -25.22 15.90
C PHE A 386 -18.15 -25.96 14.81
N ILE A 387 -18.20 -25.50 13.55
CA ILE A 387 -17.43 -26.07 12.45
C ILE A 387 -15.92 -25.95 12.75
N GLU A 388 -15.46 -24.78 13.22
CA GLU A 388 -14.06 -24.57 13.62
C GLU A 388 -13.67 -25.48 14.80
N MET A 389 -14.51 -25.60 15.83
CA MET A 389 -14.27 -26.52 16.96
C MET A 389 -14.20 -27.98 16.51
N CYS A 390 -15.02 -28.41 15.54
CA CYS A 390 -14.93 -29.74 14.95
C CYS A 390 -13.56 -29.96 14.31
N LEU A 391 -13.12 -29.03 13.44
CA LEU A 391 -11.81 -29.09 12.80
C LEU A 391 -10.66 -29.17 13.82
N MET A 392 -10.73 -28.39 14.90
CA MET A 392 -9.73 -28.40 15.98
C MET A 392 -9.64 -29.76 16.70
N VAL A 393 -10.76 -30.41 17.05
CA VAL A 393 -10.72 -31.71 17.75
C VAL A 393 -10.43 -32.90 16.83
N THR A 394 -10.54 -32.72 15.52
CA THR A 394 -10.15 -33.72 14.50
C THR A 394 -8.75 -33.49 13.91
N ALA A 395 -8.03 -32.44 14.32
CA ALA A 395 -6.79 -32.01 13.67
C ALA A 395 -5.69 -33.09 13.64
N ASP A 396 -5.52 -33.84 14.74
CA ASP A 396 -4.69 -35.04 14.79
C ASP A 396 -5.16 -36.00 15.91
N HIS A 397 -4.78 -37.28 15.80
CA HIS A 397 -4.95 -38.30 16.84
C HIS A 397 -3.70 -39.18 17.01
N GLY A 398 -2.52 -38.62 16.74
CA GLY A 398 -1.22 -39.25 16.87
C GLY A 398 -0.82 -40.12 15.67
N PRO A 399 0.49 -40.42 15.54
CA PRO A 399 1.10 -41.02 14.35
C PRO A 399 0.71 -42.49 14.09
N ALA A 400 -0.02 -43.13 15.00
CA ALA A 400 -0.37 -44.55 14.95
C ALA A 400 -1.67 -44.85 14.17
N VAL A 401 -2.41 -43.83 13.74
CA VAL A 401 -3.61 -44.01 12.90
C VAL A 401 -3.24 -44.15 11.43
N SER A 402 -4.04 -44.88 10.64
CA SER A 402 -3.69 -45.28 9.27
C SER A 402 -3.24 -44.11 8.38
N GLY A 403 -3.96 -42.97 8.41
CA GLY A 403 -3.60 -41.81 7.60
C GLY A 403 -2.28 -41.17 8.02
N ALA A 404 -2.08 -40.93 9.32
CA ALA A 404 -0.83 -40.37 9.82
C ALA A 404 0.36 -41.30 9.56
N HIS A 405 0.18 -42.62 9.73
CA HIS A 405 1.20 -43.61 9.42
C HIS A 405 1.58 -43.60 7.93
N ASN A 406 0.59 -43.62 7.03
CA ASN A 406 0.84 -43.55 5.58
C ASN A 406 1.53 -42.24 5.16
N THR A 407 1.15 -41.10 5.74
CA THR A 407 1.84 -39.81 5.52
C THR A 407 3.29 -39.89 5.96
N ILE A 408 3.57 -40.43 7.15
CA ILE A 408 4.92 -40.57 7.70
C ILE A 408 5.77 -41.52 6.85
N VAL A 409 5.24 -42.67 6.43
CA VAL A 409 5.94 -43.61 5.54
C VAL A 409 6.25 -42.98 4.19
N CYS A 410 5.30 -42.25 3.61
CA CYS A 410 5.49 -41.56 2.33
C CYS A 410 6.54 -40.43 2.43
N ALA A 411 6.50 -39.62 3.48
CA ALA A 411 7.50 -38.59 3.74
C ALA A 411 8.89 -39.20 3.99
N ARG A 412 8.97 -40.31 4.74
CA ARG A 412 10.22 -41.07 4.94
C ARG A 412 10.75 -41.73 3.65
N ALA A 413 9.89 -41.97 2.66
CA ALA A 413 10.29 -42.38 1.31
C ALA A 413 10.74 -41.20 0.41
N GLY A 414 11.06 -40.04 1.00
CA GLY A 414 11.58 -38.87 0.29
C GLY A 414 10.55 -38.15 -0.58
N LYS A 415 9.25 -38.39 -0.35
CA LYS A 415 8.18 -37.77 -1.12
C LYS A 415 7.86 -36.37 -0.60
N ASP A 416 7.42 -35.49 -1.51
CA ASP A 416 7.01 -34.13 -1.20
C ASP A 416 5.77 -34.08 -0.28
N LEU A 417 5.46 -32.89 0.22
CA LEU A 417 4.33 -32.65 1.14
C LEU A 417 2.98 -33.08 0.54
N ILE A 418 2.72 -32.82 -0.74
CA ILE A 418 1.44 -33.13 -1.38
C ILE A 418 1.31 -34.64 -1.57
N SER A 419 2.34 -35.31 -2.10
CA SER A 419 2.38 -36.78 -2.21
C SER A 419 2.18 -37.45 -0.84
N SER A 420 2.87 -36.94 0.19
CA SER A 420 2.81 -37.50 1.54
C SER A 420 1.44 -37.31 2.18
N LEU A 421 0.90 -36.09 2.15
CA LEU A 421 -0.44 -35.78 2.64
C LEU A 421 -1.50 -36.62 1.92
N THR A 422 -1.44 -36.70 0.59
CA THR A 422 -2.40 -37.46 -0.22
C THR A 422 -2.36 -38.96 0.09
N SER A 423 -1.16 -39.53 0.30
CA SER A 423 -0.99 -40.93 0.73
C SER A 423 -1.72 -41.24 2.04
N GLY A 424 -1.68 -40.31 3.00
CA GLY A 424 -2.47 -40.41 4.24
C GLY A 424 -3.96 -40.20 4.05
N LEU A 425 -4.36 -39.15 3.30
CA LEU A 425 -5.77 -38.83 3.04
C LEU A 425 -6.51 -39.95 2.29
N LEU A 426 -5.84 -40.68 1.40
CA LEU A 426 -6.40 -41.84 0.69
C LEU A 426 -6.79 -43.02 1.61
N THR A 427 -6.35 -43.01 2.88
CA THR A 427 -6.81 -43.99 3.88
C THR A 427 -8.16 -43.62 4.52
N ILE A 428 -8.63 -42.38 4.35
CA ILE A 428 -9.85 -41.87 4.95
C ILE A 428 -11.06 -42.42 4.18
N GLY A 429 -11.95 -43.09 4.88
CA GLY A 429 -13.12 -43.80 4.34
C GLY A 429 -13.78 -44.68 5.41
N ASP A 430 -14.47 -45.74 4.99
CA ASP A 430 -15.35 -46.56 5.86
C ASP A 430 -14.73 -47.05 7.17
N ARG A 431 -13.42 -47.37 7.17
CA ARG A 431 -12.71 -47.93 8.34
C ARG A 431 -11.93 -46.91 9.17
N PHE A 432 -11.62 -45.74 8.61
CA PHE A 432 -10.83 -44.69 9.25
C PHE A 432 -11.38 -43.32 8.86
N GLY A 433 -11.87 -42.54 9.83
CA GLY A 433 -12.56 -41.26 9.59
C GLY A 433 -14.03 -41.34 9.19
N GLY A 434 -14.50 -42.43 8.56
CA GLY A 434 -15.90 -42.60 8.16
C GLY A 434 -16.93 -42.74 9.30
N ALA A 435 -16.47 -42.86 10.56
CA ALA A 435 -17.34 -43.06 11.72
C ALA A 435 -18.30 -41.89 11.99
N LEU A 436 -17.91 -40.65 11.66
CA LEU A 436 -18.73 -39.44 11.83
C LEU A 436 -20.01 -39.52 10.99
N ASP A 437 -19.85 -39.74 9.69
CA ASP A 437 -20.95 -39.85 8.72
C ASP A 437 -21.79 -41.11 8.97
N ALA A 438 -21.16 -42.23 9.33
CA ALA A 438 -21.87 -43.47 9.67
C ALA A 438 -22.77 -43.29 10.91
N ALA A 439 -22.28 -42.62 11.96
CA ALA A 439 -23.08 -42.29 13.14
C ALA A 439 -24.20 -41.30 12.81
N ALA A 440 -23.88 -40.20 12.11
CA ALA A 440 -24.85 -39.20 11.66
C ALA A 440 -26.03 -39.86 10.91
N LYS A 441 -25.74 -40.73 9.94
CA LYS A 441 -26.74 -41.48 9.17
C LYS A 441 -27.53 -42.47 10.03
N GLN A 442 -26.87 -43.25 10.89
CA GLN A 442 -27.52 -44.29 11.68
C GLN A 442 -28.47 -43.70 12.74
N PHE A 443 -28.04 -42.68 13.48
CA PHE A 443 -28.88 -41.98 14.46
C PHE A 443 -30.00 -41.19 13.79
N SER A 444 -29.72 -40.43 12.71
CA SER A 444 -30.76 -39.73 11.95
C SER A 444 -31.85 -40.69 11.48
N LYS A 445 -31.47 -41.84 10.90
CA LYS A 445 -32.43 -42.83 10.41
C LYS A 445 -33.28 -43.44 11.53
N ALA A 446 -32.69 -43.69 12.70
CA ALA A 446 -33.41 -44.21 13.85
C ALA A 446 -34.43 -43.19 14.38
N PHE A 447 -33.96 -41.97 14.67
CA PHE A 447 -34.78 -40.85 15.14
C PHE A 447 -35.91 -40.50 14.15
N ASP A 448 -35.59 -40.37 12.86
CA ASP A 448 -36.56 -40.02 11.82
C ASP A 448 -37.61 -41.13 11.56
N SER A 449 -37.29 -42.37 11.93
CA SER A 449 -38.25 -43.48 11.88
C SER A 449 -39.17 -43.58 13.10
N GLY A 450 -39.03 -42.69 14.09
CA GLY A 450 -39.84 -42.67 15.32
C GLY A 450 -39.57 -43.83 16.29
N VAL A 451 -38.52 -44.63 16.04
CA VAL A 451 -38.16 -45.80 16.87
C VAL A 451 -37.54 -45.33 18.18
N LEU A 452 -38.00 -45.85 19.32
CA LEU A 452 -37.51 -45.41 20.63
C LEU A 452 -36.04 -45.84 20.86
N PRO A 453 -35.23 -45.11 21.65
CA PRO A 453 -33.81 -45.45 21.90
C PRO A 453 -33.56 -46.91 22.30
N MET A 454 -34.42 -47.48 23.16
CA MET A 454 -34.33 -48.88 23.59
C MET A 454 -34.63 -49.88 22.47
N GLU A 455 -35.61 -49.57 21.62
CA GLU A 455 -35.96 -50.38 20.45
C GLU A 455 -34.83 -50.35 19.41
N PHE A 456 -34.22 -49.18 19.18
CA PHE A 456 -33.07 -49.02 18.30
C PHE A 456 -31.87 -49.84 18.80
N VAL A 457 -31.52 -49.76 20.09
CA VAL A 457 -30.45 -50.57 20.69
C VAL A 457 -30.74 -52.07 20.57
N ASN A 458 -31.98 -52.50 20.80
CA ASN A 458 -32.37 -53.90 20.67
C ASN A 458 -32.38 -54.38 19.21
N LYS A 459 -32.79 -53.51 18.27
CA LYS A 459 -32.75 -53.77 16.82
C LYS A 459 -31.30 -53.94 16.34
N MET A 460 -30.39 -53.04 16.69
CA MET A 460 -28.97 -53.18 16.31
C MET A 460 -28.35 -54.46 16.89
N LYS A 461 -28.67 -54.81 18.15
CA LYS A 461 -28.27 -56.11 18.74
C LYS A 461 -28.84 -57.31 17.96
N LYS A 462 -30.12 -57.26 17.56
CA LYS A 462 -30.79 -58.32 16.79
C LYS A 462 -30.19 -58.46 15.38
N ASP A 463 -29.87 -57.33 14.75
CA ASP A 463 -29.28 -57.25 13.40
C ASP A 463 -27.78 -57.59 13.39
N GLY A 464 -27.18 -57.92 14.53
CA GLY A 464 -25.74 -58.24 14.67
C GLY A 464 -24.81 -57.03 14.49
N LYS A 465 -25.33 -55.81 14.62
CA LYS A 465 -24.60 -54.56 14.33
C LYS A 465 -24.26 -53.80 15.60
N LEU A 466 -23.06 -53.24 15.63
CA LEU A 466 -22.69 -52.23 16.63
C LEU A 466 -23.33 -50.88 16.27
N ILE A 467 -23.49 -50.03 17.28
CA ILE A 467 -23.98 -48.66 17.10
C ILE A 467 -22.76 -47.79 16.81
N MET A 468 -22.73 -47.19 15.62
CA MET A 468 -21.67 -46.29 15.21
C MET A 468 -21.70 -45.03 16.08
N GLY A 469 -20.53 -44.57 16.51
CA GLY A 469 -20.42 -43.47 17.47
C GLY A 469 -20.56 -43.87 18.94
N ILE A 470 -20.86 -45.13 19.26
CA ILE A 470 -20.91 -45.64 20.65
C ILE A 470 -19.73 -46.57 20.93
N GLY A 471 -19.01 -46.29 22.02
CA GLY A 471 -17.91 -47.11 22.52
C GLY A 471 -16.56 -46.41 22.49
N HIS A 472 -15.80 -46.58 23.56
CA HIS A 472 -14.42 -46.11 23.67
C HIS A 472 -13.53 -47.20 24.30
N ARG A 473 -12.22 -47.22 23.94
CA ARG A 473 -11.22 -48.17 24.46
C ARG A 473 -10.92 -47.97 25.96
N VAL A 474 -10.58 -46.75 26.36
CA VAL A 474 -10.16 -46.41 27.75
C VAL A 474 -11.20 -45.59 28.54
N LYS A 475 -11.79 -44.55 27.93
CA LYS A 475 -12.79 -43.66 28.53
C LYS A 475 -14.11 -44.37 28.84
N SER A 476 -14.82 -43.87 29.84
CA SER A 476 -16.07 -44.44 30.39
C SER A 476 -16.94 -43.34 31.00
N ILE A 477 -18.15 -43.68 31.44
CA ILE A 477 -19.07 -42.73 32.10
C ILE A 477 -18.46 -42.00 33.31
N ASN A 478 -17.52 -42.65 34.03
CA ASN A 478 -16.82 -42.07 35.19
C ASN A 478 -15.47 -41.40 34.83
N ASN A 479 -15.00 -41.55 33.58
CA ASN A 479 -13.77 -40.95 33.06
C ASN A 479 -14.05 -40.54 31.60
N PRO A 480 -14.69 -39.38 31.37
CA PRO A 480 -15.19 -38.99 30.05
C PRO A 480 -14.06 -38.63 29.07
N ASP A 481 -14.35 -38.70 27.78
CA ASP A 481 -13.53 -38.06 26.75
C ASP A 481 -13.77 -36.54 26.81
N MET A 482 -12.69 -35.77 26.98
CA MET A 482 -12.78 -34.31 27.11
C MET A 482 -13.23 -33.63 25.82
N ARG A 483 -12.92 -34.19 24.64
CA ARG A 483 -13.40 -33.66 23.35
C ARG A 483 -14.93 -33.77 23.26
N VAL A 484 -15.47 -34.87 23.77
CA VAL A 484 -16.92 -35.09 23.85
C VAL A 484 -17.57 -34.09 24.81
N GLN A 485 -17.00 -33.84 25.98
CA GLN A 485 -17.56 -32.82 26.90
C GLN A 485 -17.52 -31.42 26.27
N ILE A 486 -16.36 -30.97 25.78
CA ILE A 486 -16.18 -29.62 25.19
C ILE A 486 -17.20 -29.34 24.08
N LEU A 487 -17.36 -30.26 23.12
CA LEU A 487 -18.32 -30.09 22.03
C LEU A 487 -19.77 -30.19 22.52
N LYS A 488 -20.10 -31.13 23.41
CA LYS A 488 -21.46 -31.33 23.91
C LYS A 488 -21.93 -30.12 24.70
N ASP A 489 -21.06 -29.57 25.56
CA ASP A 489 -21.38 -28.42 26.41
C ASP A 489 -21.58 -27.17 25.53
N PHE A 490 -20.72 -26.95 24.52
CA PHE A 490 -20.90 -25.89 23.53
C PHE A 490 -22.24 -26.03 22.77
N VAL A 491 -22.55 -27.23 22.27
CA VAL A 491 -23.78 -27.51 21.52
C VAL A 491 -25.01 -27.28 22.41
N LYS A 492 -25.01 -27.79 23.64
CA LYS A 492 -26.13 -27.60 24.58
C LYS A 492 -26.31 -26.16 25.05
N GLN A 493 -25.26 -25.35 25.05
CA GLN A 493 -25.34 -23.93 25.40
C GLN A 493 -25.82 -23.05 24.23
N ASN A 494 -25.46 -23.38 22.98
CA ASN A 494 -25.58 -22.44 21.85
C ASN A 494 -26.57 -22.85 20.74
N PHE A 495 -26.96 -24.13 20.63
CA PHE A 495 -27.84 -24.57 19.55
C PHE A 495 -29.32 -24.34 19.89
N PRO A 496 -30.15 -23.86 18.93
CA PRO A 496 -31.58 -23.63 19.16
C PRO A 496 -32.37 -24.90 19.55
N SER A 497 -31.97 -26.06 19.01
CA SER A 497 -32.48 -27.37 19.42
C SER A 497 -31.46 -28.46 19.08
N THR A 498 -31.52 -29.59 19.80
CA THR A 498 -30.49 -30.64 19.78
C THR A 498 -31.12 -32.04 19.81
N HIS A 499 -32.18 -32.22 19.02
CA HIS A 499 -33.07 -33.38 19.09
C HIS A 499 -32.39 -34.72 18.77
N VAL A 500 -31.47 -34.74 17.80
CA VAL A 500 -30.75 -35.98 17.43
C VAL A 500 -29.66 -36.28 18.47
N LEU A 501 -29.02 -35.25 19.03
CA LEU A 501 -28.11 -35.39 20.17
C LEU A 501 -28.84 -35.90 21.43
N ASP A 502 -30.03 -35.37 21.76
CA ASP A 502 -30.83 -35.86 22.89
C ASP A 502 -31.15 -37.36 22.76
N TYR A 503 -31.59 -37.77 21.56
CA TYR A 503 -31.82 -39.17 21.24
C TYR A 503 -30.53 -40.02 21.39
N ALA A 504 -29.38 -39.51 20.96
CA ALA A 504 -28.10 -40.20 21.10
C ALA A 504 -27.64 -40.33 22.57
N LEU A 505 -27.90 -39.32 23.40
CA LEU A 505 -27.62 -39.36 24.84
C LEU A 505 -28.56 -40.35 25.58
N ASP A 506 -29.80 -40.51 25.14
CA ASP A 506 -30.68 -41.56 25.68
C ASP A 506 -30.24 -42.97 25.25
N VAL A 507 -29.73 -43.14 24.03
CA VAL A 507 -29.06 -44.37 23.60
C VAL A 507 -27.81 -44.64 24.46
N GLU A 508 -27.00 -43.62 24.76
CA GLU A 508 -25.82 -43.71 25.62
C GLU A 508 -26.17 -44.20 27.04
N LYS A 509 -27.23 -43.67 27.67
CA LYS A 509 -27.70 -44.14 29.00
C LYS A 509 -27.99 -45.65 28.97
N ILE A 510 -28.60 -46.14 27.89
CA ILE A 510 -28.93 -47.56 27.72
C ILE A 510 -27.67 -48.40 27.48
N THR A 511 -26.69 -47.92 26.71
CA THR A 511 -25.47 -48.70 26.43
C THR A 511 -24.48 -48.69 27.58
N THR A 512 -24.31 -47.56 28.27
CA THR A 512 -23.45 -47.44 29.47
C THR A 512 -23.95 -48.32 30.62
N SER A 513 -25.27 -48.50 30.77
CA SER A 513 -25.86 -49.46 31.73
C SER A 513 -25.44 -50.91 31.49
N LYS A 514 -25.03 -51.27 30.26
CA LYS A 514 -24.55 -52.61 29.89
C LYS A 514 -23.04 -52.76 30.09
N LYS A 515 -22.27 -51.74 29.74
CA LYS A 515 -20.82 -51.62 30.03
C LYS A 515 -20.43 -50.14 30.16
N PRO A 516 -19.72 -49.73 31.23
CA PRO A 516 -19.36 -48.32 31.46
C PRO A 516 -18.59 -47.61 30.35
N ASN A 517 -17.89 -48.35 29.48
CA ASN A 517 -17.10 -47.80 28.36
C ASN A 517 -17.88 -47.66 27.04
N LEU A 518 -19.18 -47.99 27.02
CA LEU A 518 -20.07 -47.78 25.88
C LEU A 518 -20.71 -46.38 25.89
N ILE A 519 -19.85 -45.37 26.05
CA ILE A 519 -20.17 -43.94 25.96
C ILE A 519 -20.31 -43.46 24.51
N LEU A 520 -20.94 -42.30 24.30
CA LEU A 520 -20.90 -41.58 23.03
C LEU A 520 -19.47 -41.06 22.80
N ASN A 521 -18.86 -41.43 21.67
CA ASN A 521 -17.50 -41.01 21.31
C ASN A 521 -17.52 -39.71 20.49
N VAL A 522 -16.34 -39.16 20.20
CA VAL A 522 -16.22 -37.87 19.49
C VAL A 522 -16.80 -37.92 18.08
N ASP A 523 -16.62 -39.03 17.37
CA ASP A 523 -17.15 -39.23 16.02
C ASP A 523 -18.68 -39.22 16.02
N GLY A 524 -19.28 -39.94 16.99
CA GLY A 524 -20.72 -40.00 17.20
C GLY A 524 -21.31 -38.64 17.57
N LEU A 525 -20.67 -37.94 18.50
CA LEU A 525 -21.09 -36.61 18.94
C LEU A 525 -21.05 -35.60 17.79
N ILE A 526 -19.93 -35.50 17.05
CA ILE A 526 -19.83 -34.59 15.90
C ILE A 526 -20.91 -34.96 14.88
N GLY A 527 -21.08 -36.25 14.56
CA GLY A 527 -22.07 -36.70 13.60
C GLY A 527 -23.50 -36.27 13.92
N VAL A 528 -23.97 -36.48 15.16
CA VAL A 528 -25.35 -36.09 15.55
C VAL A 528 -25.50 -34.58 15.74
N ALA A 529 -24.50 -33.90 16.30
CA ALA A 529 -24.54 -32.46 16.47
C ALA A 529 -24.47 -31.72 15.13
N PHE A 530 -23.69 -32.19 14.14
CA PHE A 530 -23.66 -31.58 12.80
C PHE A 530 -25.01 -31.77 12.07
N VAL A 531 -25.71 -32.88 12.31
CA VAL A 531 -27.09 -33.06 11.83
C VAL A 531 -28.04 -32.07 12.49
N ASP A 532 -27.97 -31.88 13.82
CA ASP A 532 -28.78 -30.88 14.52
C ASP A 532 -28.45 -29.45 14.04
N LEU A 533 -27.17 -29.12 13.77
CA LEU A 533 -26.77 -27.83 13.19
C LEU A 533 -27.50 -27.59 11.87
N LEU A 534 -27.39 -28.52 10.92
CA LEU A 534 -28.04 -28.39 9.61
C LEU A 534 -29.57 -28.36 9.71
N ARG A 535 -30.17 -29.05 10.70
CA ARG A 535 -31.63 -29.04 10.96
C ARG A 535 -32.14 -27.73 11.54
N THR A 536 -31.33 -27.01 12.31
CA THR A 536 -31.81 -25.98 13.24
C THR A 536 -31.23 -24.59 12.99
N CYS A 537 -30.18 -24.46 12.18
CA CYS A 537 -29.54 -23.17 11.89
C CYS A 537 -30.32 -22.27 10.91
N GLY A 538 -31.49 -22.69 10.43
CA GLY A 538 -32.35 -21.93 9.52
C GLY A 538 -31.88 -21.81 8.06
N GLY A 539 -30.69 -22.33 7.72
CA GLY A 539 -30.10 -22.22 6.38
C GLY A 539 -30.52 -23.30 5.38
N PHE A 540 -31.22 -24.35 5.82
CA PHE A 540 -31.49 -25.57 5.04
C PHE A 540 -32.94 -26.02 5.17
N THR A 541 -33.44 -26.70 4.13
CA THR A 541 -34.77 -27.34 4.11
C THR A 541 -34.66 -28.86 4.11
N ARG A 542 -35.70 -29.52 4.63
CA ARG A 542 -35.74 -30.98 4.75
C ARG A 542 -36.37 -31.60 3.50
N GLY A 543 -35.54 -32.10 2.58
CA GLY A 543 -35.96 -32.63 1.27
C GLY A 543 -35.71 -34.13 1.12
N GLY A 544 -36.76 -34.95 1.19
CA GLY A 544 -36.71 -36.36 0.73
C GLY A 544 -35.73 -37.28 1.46
N GLY A 545 -35.48 -37.07 2.76
CA GLY A 545 -34.53 -37.86 3.55
C GLY A 545 -33.08 -37.35 3.52
N THR A 546 -32.82 -36.27 2.77
CA THR A 546 -31.56 -35.53 2.73
C THR A 546 -31.78 -34.05 3.06
N MET A 547 -30.72 -33.33 3.44
CA MET A 547 -30.77 -31.87 3.49
C MET A 547 -30.74 -31.33 2.06
N ALA A 548 -31.72 -30.50 1.72
CA ALA A 548 -31.70 -29.71 0.49
C ALA A 548 -31.62 -28.23 0.87
N ALA A 549 -30.72 -27.48 0.24
CA ALA A 549 -30.67 -26.03 0.45
C ALA A 549 -32.03 -25.40 0.06
N ALA A 550 -32.56 -24.49 0.88
CA ALA A 550 -33.83 -23.85 0.62
C ALA A 550 -33.76 -23.08 -0.71
N ALA A 551 -34.62 -23.40 -1.68
CA ALA A 551 -34.64 -22.69 -2.95
C ALA A 551 -34.95 -21.19 -2.71
N PRO A 552 -34.25 -20.26 -3.40
CA PRO A 552 -34.73 -18.89 -3.51
C PRO A 552 -36.11 -18.88 -4.18
N ASN A 553 -36.96 -17.90 -3.85
CA ASN A 553 -38.20 -17.69 -4.61
C ASN A 553 -37.87 -17.43 -6.10
N PRO A 554 -38.66 -17.95 -7.05
CA PRO A 554 -38.21 -18.09 -8.42
C PRO A 554 -38.60 -16.92 -9.33
N GLU A 555 -37.64 -16.43 -10.11
CA GLU A 555 -37.89 -16.05 -11.50
C GLU A 555 -37.18 -17.07 -12.41
N ASP A 556 -37.98 -17.67 -13.30
CA ASP A 556 -37.67 -18.76 -14.24
C ASP A 556 -36.97 -18.22 -15.53
N PRO A 557 -36.57 -19.05 -16.55
CA PRO A 557 -36.61 -20.51 -16.63
C PRO A 557 -35.38 -21.25 -17.25
N ALA A 558 -35.21 -22.49 -16.78
CA ALA A 558 -34.98 -23.75 -17.52
C ALA A 558 -33.88 -23.92 -18.61
N ARG A 559 -33.10 -25.02 -18.45
CA ARG A 559 -32.91 -26.20 -19.35
C ARG A 559 -31.50 -26.79 -19.15
N SER A 560 -31.17 -28.08 -19.18
CA SER A 560 -31.83 -29.40 -19.10
C SER A 560 -30.80 -30.42 -19.63
N CYS A 561 -30.54 -31.51 -18.89
CA CYS A 561 -30.04 -32.81 -19.39
C CYS A 561 -28.60 -32.94 -19.97
N SER A 562 -27.78 -33.77 -19.31
CA SER A 562 -27.38 -35.13 -19.79
C SER A 562 -25.89 -35.53 -19.62
N ASN A 563 -25.74 -36.78 -19.16
CA ASN A 563 -24.56 -37.59 -18.88
C ASN A 563 -23.43 -37.60 -19.94
N GLY A 564 -22.19 -37.85 -19.50
CA GLY A 564 -21.08 -38.23 -20.41
C GLY A 564 -19.69 -38.39 -19.79
N SER A 565 -19.45 -39.46 -19.04
CA SER A 565 -18.09 -40.06 -18.86
C SER A 565 -17.79 -41.03 -20.05
N PRO A 566 -16.66 -41.77 -20.14
CA PRO A 566 -15.34 -41.70 -19.46
C PRO A 566 -14.13 -41.91 -20.45
N GLY A 567 -12.90 -42.08 -19.91
CA GLY A 567 -11.75 -42.72 -20.60
C GLY A 567 -10.39 -42.26 -20.02
N ALA A 568 -9.53 -43.08 -19.39
CA ALA A 568 -8.84 -44.32 -19.80
C ALA A 568 -7.65 -44.07 -20.78
N ALA A 569 -6.46 -44.70 -20.70
CA ALA A 569 -5.85 -45.60 -19.70
C ALA A 569 -4.34 -45.87 -20.03
N GLY A 570 -3.61 -46.60 -19.16
CA GLY A 570 -2.27 -47.20 -19.41
C GLY A 570 -1.06 -46.32 -19.06
N ALA A 571 0.17 -46.82 -18.83
CA ALA A 571 0.78 -48.17 -18.75
C ALA A 571 2.26 -48.00 -18.27
N LEU A 572 3.05 -48.95 -17.72
CA LEU A 572 2.93 -50.31 -17.15
C LEU A 572 4.13 -50.49 -16.17
N ALA A 573 3.97 -51.10 -14.98
CA ALA A 573 4.46 -52.44 -14.58
C ALA A 573 5.95 -52.81 -14.85
N GLY A 574 6.62 -53.33 -13.81
CA GLY A 574 7.94 -53.97 -13.87
C GLY A 574 8.37 -54.50 -12.49
N ASP A 575 8.12 -55.79 -12.24
CA ASP A 575 8.60 -56.52 -11.05
C ASP A 575 10.04 -57.02 -11.24
N GLY A 576 10.76 -57.18 -10.13
CA GLY A 576 12.04 -57.89 -10.05
C GLY A 576 12.33 -58.24 -8.59
N ASP A 577 12.58 -59.54 -8.32
CA ASP A 577 12.79 -60.06 -6.96
C ASP A 577 13.99 -59.40 -6.26
N ALA A 578 13.82 -59.05 -4.99
CA ALA A 578 14.84 -58.38 -4.18
C ALA A 578 15.63 -59.38 -3.31
N GLU A 579 16.95 -59.22 -3.26
CA GLU A 579 17.81 -59.89 -2.28
C GLU A 579 17.51 -59.36 -0.86
N GLU A 580 17.56 -60.23 0.15
CA GLU A 580 17.44 -59.84 1.56
C GLU A 580 18.70 -59.08 2.02
N ALA A 581 18.69 -57.76 1.87
CA ALA A 581 19.69 -56.85 2.42
C ALA A 581 19.07 -55.97 3.54
N GLU A 582 19.62 -56.05 4.75
CA GLU A 582 19.29 -55.14 5.85
C GLU A 582 20.32 -54.01 5.94
N ASP A 583 19.94 -52.80 5.54
CA ASP A 583 20.80 -51.61 5.64
C ASP A 583 20.78 -50.99 7.05
N PHE A 584 21.90 -51.10 7.76
CA PHE A 584 22.12 -50.43 9.04
C PHE A 584 22.56 -48.97 8.87
N THR A 585 21.68 -48.02 9.19
CA THR A 585 22.00 -46.58 9.21
C THR A 585 22.15 -46.05 10.63
N SER A 586 23.34 -45.58 11.00
CA SER A 586 23.57 -44.89 12.27
C SER A 586 23.45 -43.37 12.12
N SER A 587 22.39 -42.79 12.69
CA SER A 587 22.11 -41.35 12.60
C SER A 587 23.14 -40.46 13.30
N SER A 588 23.95 -41.01 14.21
CA SER A 588 25.04 -40.28 14.88
C SER A 588 26.37 -40.37 14.15
N HIS A 589 26.52 -41.24 13.13
CA HIS A 589 27.81 -41.50 12.50
C HIS A 589 28.39 -40.27 11.81
N CYS A 590 27.60 -39.55 11.02
CA CYS A 590 28.06 -38.34 10.32
C CYS A 590 28.43 -37.22 11.32
N SER A 591 27.61 -37.01 12.36
CA SER A 591 27.90 -36.00 13.39
C SER A 591 29.17 -36.32 14.18
N GLU A 592 29.38 -37.59 14.56
CA GLU A 592 30.60 -38.03 15.26
C GLU A 592 31.84 -37.98 14.35
N LEU A 593 31.69 -38.26 13.05
CA LEU A 593 32.74 -38.11 12.05
C LEU A 593 33.15 -36.64 11.90
N SER A 594 32.19 -35.74 11.68
CA SER A 594 32.38 -34.28 11.65
C SER A 594 33.06 -33.75 12.93
N ARG A 595 32.60 -34.22 14.10
CA ARG A 595 33.17 -33.85 15.40
C ARG A 595 34.65 -34.25 15.49
N ARG A 596 34.99 -35.48 15.10
CA ARG A 596 36.37 -35.98 15.08
C ARG A 596 37.26 -35.29 14.04
N GLN A 597 36.73 -34.92 12.88
CA GLN A 597 37.46 -34.14 11.87
C GLN A 597 37.81 -32.74 12.41
N ASN A 598 36.89 -32.09 13.14
CA ASN A 598 37.18 -30.82 13.80
C ASN A 598 38.20 -30.97 14.96
N GLU A 599 38.16 -32.07 15.72
CA GLU A 599 39.19 -32.38 16.73
C GLU A 599 40.57 -32.58 16.08
N GLN A 600 40.66 -33.32 14.97
CA GLN A 600 41.88 -33.50 14.20
C GLN A 600 42.40 -32.16 13.67
N ARG A 601 41.53 -31.30 13.15
CA ARG A 601 41.87 -29.94 12.69
C ARG A 601 42.51 -29.11 13.81
N LYS A 602 41.88 -29.09 15.00
CA LYS A 602 42.39 -28.35 16.18
C LYS A 602 43.73 -28.89 16.70
N GLN A 603 44.09 -30.14 16.37
CA GLN A 603 45.38 -30.74 16.66
C GLN A 603 46.39 -30.57 15.50
N GLY A 604 46.03 -29.91 14.40
CA GLY A 604 46.86 -29.77 13.19
C GLY A 604 47.04 -31.07 12.39
N LEU A 605 46.25 -32.12 12.67
CA LEU A 605 46.39 -33.43 12.06
C LEU A 605 45.71 -33.49 10.69
N PHE A 606 46.47 -33.92 9.68
CA PHE A 606 46.03 -34.07 8.28
C PHE A 606 45.62 -32.78 7.56
N CYS A 607 45.76 -31.61 8.19
CA CYS A 607 45.47 -30.32 7.57
C CYS A 607 46.39 -30.07 6.36
N ASP A 608 45.79 -29.72 5.22
CA ASP A 608 46.43 -29.56 3.91
C ASP A 608 46.16 -28.17 3.28
N VAL A 609 45.53 -27.26 4.03
CA VAL A 609 45.45 -25.82 3.72
C VAL A 609 45.54 -24.96 4.98
N THR A 610 46.18 -23.79 4.84
CA THR A 610 46.20 -22.73 5.85
C THR A 610 45.45 -21.49 5.34
N LEU A 611 44.48 -21.01 6.12
CA LEU A 611 43.79 -19.74 5.90
C LEU A 611 44.51 -18.65 6.70
N ALA A 612 45.03 -17.62 6.04
CA ALA A 612 45.74 -16.50 6.66
C ALA A 612 44.91 -15.22 6.55
N PHE A 613 44.50 -14.66 7.68
CA PHE A 613 43.72 -13.44 7.79
C PHE A 613 44.67 -12.28 8.12
N SER A 614 44.77 -11.28 7.25
CA SER A 614 45.68 -10.15 7.41
C SER A 614 44.94 -8.81 7.45
N SER A 615 45.26 -7.98 8.45
CA SER A 615 44.82 -6.59 8.54
C SER A 615 45.65 -5.67 7.64
N GLY A 616 45.05 -4.54 7.22
CA GLY A 616 45.65 -3.61 6.26
C GLY A 616 45.94 -2.24 6.86
N ALA A 617 47.20 -1.95 7.18
CA ALA A 617 47.65 -0.58 7.47
C ALA A 617 49.12 -0.35 7.07
N ALA A 618 49.43 0.88 6.64
CA ALA A 618 50.70 1.27 6.02
C ALA A 618 51.88 1.49 7.00
N THR A 619 51.93 0.74 8.11
CA THR A 619 52.86 0.97 9.24
C THR A 619 53.89 -0.14 9.46
N GLY A 620 53.98 -1.12 8.56
CA GLY A 620 55.10 -2.07 8.47
C GLY A 620 55.07 -3.29 9.41
N ASN A 621 54.16 -3.33 10.40
CA ASN A 621 53.90 -4.53 11.21
C ASN A 621 52.59 -5.19 10.75
N VAL A 622 52.68 -6.18 9.86
CA VAL A 622 51.54 -7.01 9.46
C VAL A 622 51.31 -8.08 10.53
N GLN A 623 50.21 -7.99 11.26
CA GLN A 623 49.76 -9.07 12.14
C GLN A 623 48.80 -9.97 11.35
N SER A 624 49.21 -11.21 11.10
CA SER A 624 48.40 -12.20 10.37
C SER A 624 48.04 -13.37 11.29
N CYS A 625 46.77 -13.75 11.30
CA CYS A 625 46.28 -14.90 12.04
C CYS A 625 46.10 -16.08 11.08
N GLU A 626 46.70 -17.22 11.41
CA GLU A 626 46.74 -18.42 10.56
C GLU A 626 45.93 -19.56 11.17
N PHE A 627 45.03 -20.15 10.38
CA PHE A 627 44.17 -21.26 10.77
C PHE A 627 44.38 -22.45 9.83
N SER A 628 44.76 -23.60 10.38
CA SER A 628 44.90 -24.85 9.62
C SER A 628 43.54 -25.53 9.40
N ALA A 629 43.32 -26.10 8.22
CA ALA A 629 42.09 -26.79 7.84
C ALA A 629 42.33 -27.90 6.80
N HIS A 630 41.31 -28.74 6.61
CA HIS A 630 41.21 -29.75 5.56
C HIS A 630 40.52 -29.19 4.31
N ARG A 631 41.17 -29.24 3.15
CA ARG A 631 40.67 -28.74 1.84
C ARG A 631 39.34 -29.39 1.46
N SER A 632 39.23 -30.70 1.70
CA SER A 632 38.03 -31.49 1.38
C SER A 632 36.80 -31.02 2.16
N VAL A 633 36.96 -30.69 3.44
CA VAL A 633 35.85 -30.21 4.29
C VAL A 633 35.46 -28.79 3.91
N LEU A 634 36.43 -27.89 3.70
CA LEU A 634 36.15 -26.51 3.28
C LEU A 634 35.44 -26.44 1.92
N ALA A 635 35.89 -27.24 0.95
CA ALA A 635 35.23 -27.33 -0.36
C ALA A 635 33.82 -27.93 -0.25
N ALA A 636 33.63 -28.98 0.55
CA ALA A 636 32.31 -29.57 0.76
C ALA A 636 31.33 -28.65 1.52
N ALA A 637 31.84 -27.74 2.36
CA ALA A 637 31.03 -26.82 3.16
C ALA A 637 30.57 -25.56 2.40
N THR A 638 31.26 -25.16 1.31
CA THR A 638 30.86 -23.99 0.51
C THR A 638 31.40 -23.98 -0.93
N ASP A 639 30.56 -23.49 -1.83
CA ASP A 639 30.89 -23.17 -3.22
C ASP A 639 31.99 -22.10 -3.38
N TYR A 640 32.34 -21.36 -2.33
CA TYR A 640 33.49 -20.43 -2.34
C TYR A 640 34.84 -21.17 -2.42
N PHE A 641 35.03 -22.19 -1.59
CA PHE A 641 36.31 -22.92 -1.53
C PHE A 641 36.45 -24.00 -2.61
N THR A 642 35.34 -24.52 -3.14
CA THR A 642 35.35 -25.54 -4.21
C THR A 642 36.20 -25.13 -5.44
N PRO A 643 35.98 -23.99 -6.11
CA PRO A 643 36.80 -23.57 -7.26
C PRO A 643 38.19 -23.08 -6.83
N LEU A 644 38.31 -22.44 -5.67
CA LEU A 644 39.58 -21.88 -5.16
C LEU A 644 40.60 -22.98 -4.84
N LEU A 645 40.15 -24.08 -4.24
CA LEU A 645 40.99 -25.21 -3.83
C LEU A 645 41.01 -26.36 -4.86
N GLY A 646 40.09 -26.38 -5.82
CA GLY A 646 40.01 -27.40 -6.89
C GLY A 646 40.53 -26.97 -8.27
N GLY A 647 40.72 -25.67 -8.52
CA GLY A 647 41.20 -25.14 -9.81
C GLY A 647 42.73 -25.12 -9.97
N GLN A 648 43.23 -24.41 -11.00
CA GLN A 648 44.67 -24.13 -11.21
C GLN A 648 45.13 -22.80 -10.58
N PHE A 649 44.43 -22.31 -9.55
CA PHE A 649 44.79 -21.06 -8.87
C PHE A 649 46.05 -21.23 -8.01
N SER A 650 46.79 -20.14 -7.78
CA SER A 650 48.03 -20.10 -6.97
C SER A 650 47.87 -20.75 -5.60
N GLU A 651 46.73 -20.54 -4.98
CA GLU A 651 46.28 -20.99 -3.66
C GLU A 651 46.14 -22.52 -3.59
N SER A 652 45.69 -23.13 -4.70
CA SER A 652 45.55 -24.59 -4.83
C SER A 652 46.91 -25.31 -4.85
N LEU A 653 47.96 -24.62 -5.30
CA LEU A 653 49.34 -25.10 -5.43
C LEU A 653 50.18 -24.75 -4.19
N SER A 654 49.93 -23.59 -3.57
CA SER A 654 50.64 -23.13 -2.37
C SER A 654 50.15 -23.77 -1.07
N GLY A 655 48.89 -24.23 -1.03
CA GLY A 655 48.23 -24.68 0.20
C GLY A 655 47.94 -23.55 1.18
N ARG A 656 48.01 -22.28 0.74
CA ARG A 656 47.80 -21.10 1.58
C ARG A 656 46.84 -20.13 0.90
N VAL A 657 45.75 -19.81 1.56
CA VAL A 657 44.76 -18.80 1.14
C VAL A 657 44.96 -17.56 2.01
N GLU A 658 45.26 -16.42 1.40
CA GLU A 658 45.49 -15.16 2.12
C GLU A 658 44.29 -14.21 1.92
N MET A 659 43.73 -13.69 3.01
CA MET A 659 42.52 -12.88 3.01
C MET A 659 42.79 -11.46 3.53
N LYS A 660 42.58 -10.50 2.64
CA LYS A 660 42.86 -9.07 2.80
C LYS A 660 41.58 -8.26 2.66
N GLU A 661 41.63 -7.00 3.10
CA GLU A 661 40.52 -6.03 3.01
C GLU A 661 39.27 -6.50 3.78
N TRP A 662 39.10 -5.97 5.00
CA TRP A 662 38.00 -6.29 5.92
C TRP A 662 37.30 -5.00 6.34
N SER A 663 36.05 -5.06 6.82
CA SER A 663 35.32 -3.87 7.24
C SER A 663 35.96 -3.14 8.43
N SER A 664 36.71 -3.88 9.26
CA SER A 664 37.49 -3.40 10.40
C SER A 664 38.97 -3.27 10.01
N GLU A 665 39.62 -2.17 10.39
CA GLU A 665 41.07 -1.97 10.21
C GLU A 665 41.90 -3.07 10.90
N LEU A 666 41.37 -3.70 11.96
CA LEU A 666 42.02 -4.78 12.71
C LEU A 666 41.76 -6.18 12.11
N GLY A 667 40.85 -6.30 11.13
CA GLY A 667 40.32 -7.58 10.67
C GLY A 667 39.22 -8.15 11.59
N PRO A 668 38.65 -9.32 11.25
CA PRO A 668 37.68 -10.03 12.08
C PRO A 668 38.36 -10.67 13.31
N ASP A 669 37.63 -10.82 14.41
CA ASP A 669 38.20 -11.39 15.63
C ASP A 669 38.60 -12.87 15.45
N PRO A 670 39.78 -13.32 15.93
CA PRO A 670 40.24 -14.70 15.79
C PRO A 670 39.29 -15.76 16.38
N GLU A 671 38.55 -15.47 17.46
CA GLU A 671 37.56 -16.39 18.03
C GLU A 671 36.31 -16.47 17.15
N THR A 672 35.90 -15.36 16.52
CA THR A 672 34.83 -15.35 15.50
C THR A 672 35.22 -16.18 14.28
N VAL A 673 36.44 -16.00 13.76
CA VAL A 673 36.96 -16.76 12.61
C VAL A 673 37.03 -18.26 12.91
N GLU A 674 37.60 -18.66 14.06
CA GLU A 674 37.65 -20.06 14.49
C GLU A 674 36.24 -20.65 14.68
N SER A 675 35.27 -19.84 15.13
CA SER A 675 33.87 -20.27 15.27
C SER A 675 33.18 -20.50 13.92
N VAL A 676 33.46 -19.68 12.90
CA VAL A 676 32.94 -19.87 11.53
C VAL A 676 33.63 -21.04 10.83
N ILE A 677 34.92 -21.27 11.05
CA ILE A 677 35.60 -22.47 10.56
C ILE A 677 35.02 -23.71 11.26
N GLN A 678 34.80 -23.69 12.58
CA GLN A 678 34.14 -24.79 13.29
C GLN A 678 32.73 -25.08 12.73
N TYR A 679 31.95 -24.04 12.40
CA TYR A 679 30.64 -24.21 11.76
C TYR A 679 30.71 -25.01 10.45
N MET A 680 31.72 -24.79 9.62
CA MET A 680 31.92 -25.57 8.38
C MET A 680 32.17 -27.07 8.62
N TYR A 681 32.60 -27.47 9.83
CA TYR A 681 32.82 -28.87 10.19
C TYR A 681 31.63 -29.48 10.92
N THR A 682 31.01 -28.75 11.86
CA THR A 682 30.00 -29.31 12.78
C THR A 682 28.58 -28.82 12.54
N GLY A 683 28.38 -27.76 11.75
CA GLY A 683 27.08 -27.09 11.58
C GLY A 683 26.62 -26.26 12.79
N GLU A 684 27.48 -26.05 13.79
CA GLU A 684 27.14 -25.38 15.06
C GLU A 684 27.95 -24.10 15.30
N ILE A 685 27.27 -23.00 15.61
CA ILE A 685 27.88 -21.71 15.97
C ILE A 685 27.00 -20.94 16.96
N ARG A 686 27.62 -20.13 17.83
CA ARG A 686 26.94 -19.27 18.79
C ARG A 686 26.98 -17.81 18.33
N VAL A 687 25.85 -17.32 17.81
CA VAL A 687 25.68 -15.90 17.44
C VAL A 687 25.15 -15.10 18.63
N SER A 688 25.69 -13.91 18.84
CA SER A 688 25.37 -12.95 19.89
C SER A 688 25.31 -11.54 19.33
N THR A 689 24.85 -10.57 20.11
CA THR A 689 24.82 -9.15 19.67
C THR A 689 26.20 -8.52 19.52
N CYS A 690 27.28 -9.13 20.02
CA CYS A 690 28.64 -8.62 19.83
C CYS A 690 29.39 -9.23 18.65
N ASN A 691 29.12 -10.49 18.25
CA ASN A 691 29.81 -11.13 17.12
C ASN A 691 29.00 -11.20 15.81
N VAL A 692 27.68 -10.93 15.84
CA VAL A 692 26.80 -11.07 14.66
C VAL A 692 27.27 -10.29 13.43
N HIS A 693 27.95 -9.15 13.60
CA HIS A 693 28.48 -8.38 12.49
C HIS A 693 29.57 -9.16 11.72
N GLU A 694 30.61 -9.61 12.42
CA GLU A 694 31.73 -10.34 11.84
C GLU A 694 31.31 -11.73 11.34
N VAL A 695 30.39 -12.41 12.05
CA VAL A 695 29.82 -13.68 11.58
C VAL A 695 29.05 -13.48 10.27
N LEU A 696 28.32 -12.36 10.12
CA LEU A 696 27.61 -12.02 8.88
C LEU A 696 28.57 -11.67 7.74
N GLU A 697 29.63 -10.90 7.99
CA GLU A 697 30.68 -10.58 7.02
C GLU A 697 31.38 -11.84 6.50
N LEU A 698 31.78 -12.74 7.40
CA LEU A 698 32.40 -14.02 7.04
C LEU A 698 31.42 -14.97 6.34
N ALA A 699 30.16 -15.00 6.76
CA ALA A 699 29.14 -15.83 6.12
C ALA A 699 28.82 -15.37 4.69
N ASP A 700 28.75 -14.06 4.44
CA ASP A 700 28.57 -13.51 3.10
C ASP A 700 29.80 -13.77 2.22
N ARG A 701 31.01 -13.46 2.72
CA ARG A 701 32.27 -13.62 1.99
C ARG A 701 32.58 -15.07 1.62
N PHE A 702 32.22 -16.03 2.50
CA PHE A 702 32.35 -17.47 2.25
C PHE A 702 31.09 -18.12 1.68
N LEU A 703 30.09 -17.35 1.21
CA LEU A 703 28.87 -17.86 0.60
C LEU A 703 28.09 -18.88 1.47
N LEU A 704 28.19 -18.78 2.80
CA LEU A 704 27.47 -19.62 3.77
C LEU A 704 26.01 -19.15 3.92
N VAL A 705 25.20 -19.39 2.89
CA VAL A 705 23.82 -18.89 2.77
C VAL A 705 22.97 -19.14 4.03
N GLN A 706 22.99 -20.36 4.57
CA GLN A 706 22.19 -20.72 5.75
C GLN A 706 22.62 -19.94 7.02
N LEU A 707 23.91 -19.62 7.18
CA LEU A 707 24.41 -18.84 8.30
C LEU A 707 24.10 -17.35 8.12
N LYS A 708 24.22 -16.84 6.89
CA LYS A 708 23.81 -15.48 6.51
C LYS A 708 22.33 -15.24 6.80
N ASP A 709 21.46 -16.16 6.39
CA ASP A 709 20.01 -16.13 6.65
C ASP A 709 19.70 -16.16 8.16
N PHE A 710 20.41 -17.00 8.93
CA PHE A 710 20.27 -17.06 10.38
C PHE A 710 20.66 -15.75 11.07
N CYS A 711 21.79 -15.14 10.68
CA CYS A 711 22.20 -13.82 11.16
C CYS A 711 21.16 -12.74 10.82
N GLY A 712 20.57 -12.79 9.62
CA GLY A 712 19.47 -11.91 9.22
C GLY A 712 18.25 -12.03 10.13
N GLU A 713 17.77 -13.26 10.39
CA GLU A 713 16.65 -13.51 11.31
C GLU A 713 16.97 -13.22 12.79
N PHE A 714 18.23 -13.36 13.21
CA PHE A 714 18.68 -12.95 14.55
C PHE A 714 18.58 -11.42 14.73
N LEU A 715 19.12 -10.65 13.78
CA LEU A 715 18.99 -9.19 13.77
C LEU A 715 17.53 -8.75 13.70
N LYS A 716 16.70 -9.40 12.87
CA LYS A 716 15.25 -9.14 12.74
C LYS A 716 14.49 -9.28 14.07
N LYS A 717 14.89 -10.21 14.94
CA LYS A 717 14.32 -10.45 16.28
C LYS A 717 14.86 -9.50 17.35
N LYS A 718 15.98 -8.81 17.09
CA LYS A 718 16.65 -7.87 18.00
C LYS A 718 16.59 -6.41 17.54
N LEU A 719 15.85 -6.13 16.46
CA LEU A 719 15.61 -4.81 15.92
C LEU A 719 14.85 -3.91 16.92
N SER A 720 15.45 -2.79 17.30
CA SER A 720 14.92 -1.77 18.22
C SER A 720 15.15 -0.37 17.65
N LEU A 721 14.47 0.64 18.20
CA LEU A 721 14.67 2.04 17.78
C LEU A 721 16.15 2.47 17.88
N THR A 722 16.84 2.01 18.91
CA THR A 722 18.26 2.31 19.20
C THR A 722 19.28 1.59 18.32
N ASN A 723 18.88 0.64 17.46
CA ASN A 723 19.81 -0.05 16.55
C ASN A 723 19.30 -0.11 15.10
N CYS A 724 18.11 0.42 14.82
CA CYS A 724 17.48 0.29 13.51
C CYS A 724 18.30 0.91 12.37
N VAL A 725 19.02 2.01 12.64
CA VAL A 725 19.90 2.69 11.68
C VAL A 725 21.10 1.81 11.31
N ALA A 726 21.84 1.32 12.31
CA ALA A 726 22.94 0.39 12.11
C ALA A 726 22.47 -0.88 11.38
N VAL A 727 21.40 -1.53 11.84
CA VAL A 727 20.86 -2.75 11.23
C VAL A 727 20.39 -2.52 9.78
N HIS A 728 19.82 -1.36 9.46
CA HIS A 728 19.47 -0.99 8.08
C HIS A 728 20.71 -0.87 7.17
N SER A 729 21.77 -0.23 7.66
CA SER A 729 23.04 -0.09 6.93
C SER A 729 23.66 -1.47 6.65
N LEU A 730 23.73 -2.35 7.65
CA LEU A 730 24.23 -3.72 7.50
C LEU A 730 23.37 -4.56 6.54
N ALA A 731 22.05 -4.42 6.62
CA ALA A 731 21.14 -5.15 5.75
C ALA A 731 21.28 -4.75 4.28
N HIS A 732 21.57 -3.47 3.97
CA HIS A 732 21.94 -3.07 2.61
C HIS A 732 23.33 -3.55 2.20
N MET A 733 24.33 -3.42 3.08
CA MET A 733 25.71 -3.87 2.81
C MET A 733 25.78 -5.35 2.41
N TYR A 734 25.06 -6.22 3.14
CA TYR A 734 25.05 -7.66 2.93
C TYR A 734 23.80 -8.18 2.19
N THR A 735 23.10 -7.33 1.41
CA THR A 735 21.96 -7.74 0.54
C THR A 735 20.84 -8.54 1.25
N LEU A 736 20.48 -8.16 2.48
CA LEU A 736 19.42 -8.78 3.29
C LEU A 736 18.08 -8.04 3.15
N ASP A 737 17.45 -8.11 1.97
CA ASP A 737 16.26 -7.32 1.61
C ASP A 737 15.13 -7.36 2.65
N GLN A 738 14.80 -8.55 3.18
CA GLN A 738 13.76 -8.75 4.21
C GLN A 738 14.07 -8.00 5.53
N LEU A 739 15.35 -7.88 5.88
CA LEU A 739 15.80 -7.16 7.06
C LEU A 739 15.85 -5.66 6.79
N ALA A 740 16.37 -5.26 5.62
CA ALA A 740 16.43 -3.87 5.17
C ALA A 740 15.03 -3.24 5.14
N LEU A 741 14.05 -3.90 4.50
CA LEU A 741 12.66 -3.44 4.44
C LEU A 741 12.02 -3.26 5.84
N ARG A 742 12.30 -4.18 6.78
CA ARG A 742 11.74 -4.11 8.14
C ARG A 742 12.40 -3.02 8.99
N ALA A 743 13.72 -2.85 8.86
CA ALA A 743 14.45 -1.75 9.49
C ALA A 743 14.02 -0.41 8.91
N ALA A 744 13.83 -0.33 7.58
CA ALA A 744 13.37 0.85 6.87
C ALA A 744 11.96 1.28 7.31
N ASP A 745 11.03 0.33 7.47
CA ASP A 745 9.68 0.59 7.99
C ASP A 745 9.71 1.08 9.45
N MET A 746 10.59 0.52 10.29
CA MET A 746 10.78 1.00 11.67
C MET A 746 11.34 2.43 11.70
N ILE A 747 12.34 2.74 10.88
CA ILE A 747 12.92 4.09 10.73
C ILE A 747 11.86 5.07 10.23
N ARG A 748 11.15 4.75 9.13
CA ARG A 748 10.10 5.59 8.53
C ARG A 748 9.03 5.98 9.54
N ARG A 749 8.55 5.03 10.35
CA ARG A 749 7.50 5.24 11.37
C ARG A 749 7.97 6.03 12.59
N ASN A 750 9.27 6.10 12.85
CA ASN A 750 9.83 6.74 14.05
C ASN A 750 10.88 7.81 13.68
N PHE A 751 10.82 8.36 12.47
CA PHE A 751 11.91 9.16 11.91
C PHE A 751 12.22 10.40 12.77
N HIS A 752 11.18 11.05 13.31
CA HIS A 752 11.26 12.12 14.30
C HIS A 752 12.06 11.78 15.59
N LYS A 753 12.17 10.50 15.97
CA LYS A 753 13.04 10.03 17.07
C LYS A 753 14.42 9.63 16.56
N VAL A 754 14.49 8.97 15.39
CA VAL A 754 15.75 8.53 14.78
C VAL A 754 16.70 9.71 14.50
N ILE A 755 16.18 10.85 14.04
CA ILE A 755 16.99 12.06 13.82
C ILE A 755 17.47 12.74 15.12
N GLN A 756 16.99 12.31 16.30
CA GLN A 756 17.51 12.79 17.59
C GLN A 756 18.75 11.99 18.03
N ASP A 757 18.96 10.80 17.46
CA ASP A 757 20.11 9.94 17.74
C ASP A 757 21.37 10.46 17.00
N GLU A 758 22.53 10.37 17.65
CA GLU A 758 23.80 10.74 17.04
C GLU A 758 24.22 9.76 15.93
N GLU A 759 23.76 8.51 15.96
CA GLU A 759 24.04 7.52 14.91
C GLU A 759 23.52 7.99 13.53
N PHE A 760 22.36 8.65 13.46
CA PHE A 760 21.80 9.15 12.20
C PHE A 760 22.76 10.10 11.47
N TYR A 761 23.51 10.93 12.21
CA TYR A 761 24.45 11.88 11.63
C TYR A 761 25.74 11.24 11.10
N THR A 762 25.97 9.94 11.38
CA THR A 762 27.07 9.17 10.77
C THR A 762 26.74 8.67 9.36
N LEU A 763 25.46 8.63 8.98
CA LEU A 763 25.00 8.04 7.71
C LEU A 763 25.63 8.70 6.46
N PRO A 764 25.88 7.91 5.40
CA PRO A 764 26.36 8.41 4.12
C PRO A 764 25.28 9.21 3.40
N PHE A 765 25.72 10.11 2.52
CA PHE A 765 24.88 11.04 1.75
C PHE A 765 23.67 10.38 1.08
N HIS A 766 23.86 9.24 0.41
CA HIS A 766 22.80 8.60 -0.36
C HIS A 766 21.63 8.15 0.52
N LEU A 767 21.88 7.57 1.71
CA LEU A 767 20.81 7.18 2.63
C LEU A 767 20.05 8.40 3.17
N VAL A 768 20.76 9.49 3.51
CA VAL A 768 20.12 10.73 3.99
C VAL A 768 19.27 11.38 2.90
N ARG A 769 19.76 11.42 1.66
CA ARG A 769 19.01 11.86 0.47
C ARG A 769 17.77 11.00 0.26
N ASP A 770 17.90 9.68 0.31
CA ASP A 770 16.80 8.75 0.06
C ASP A 770 15.71 8.91 1.14
N TRP A 771 16.08 9.05 2.42
CA TRP A 771 15.15 9.37 3.51
C TRP A 771 14.44 10.72 3.32
N LEU A 772 15.16 11.77 2.93
CA LEU A 772 14.57 13.09 2.67
C LEU A 772 13.73 13.13 1.38
N SER A 773 13.92 12.19 0.46
CA SER A 773 13.06 12.02 -0.72
C SER A 773 11.74 11.29 -0.40
N ASP A 774 11.73 10.44 0.64
CA ASP A 774 10.56 9.67 1.04
C ASP A 774 9.45 10.59 1.60
N ALA A 775 8.27 10.55 1.00
CA ALA A 775 7.11 11.34 1.40
C ALA A 775 6.38 10.77 2.63
N GLU A 776 6.71 9.56 3.06
CA GLU A 776 6.03 8.84 4.14
C GLU A 776 6.72 8.91 5.51
N ILE A 777 7.92 9.49 5.62
CA ILE A 777 8.65 9.63 6.90
C ILE A 777 7.82 10.37 7.96
N THR A 778 7.87 9.90 9.22
CA THR A 778 7.16 10.56 10.33
C THR A 778 7.97 11.71 10.90
N VAL A 779 7.44 12.91 10.75
CA VAL A 779 8.09 14.18 11.10
C VAL A 779 7.03 15.15 11.60
N ASP A 780 7.36 16.02 12.54
CA ASP A 780 6.42 17.04 13.03
C ASP A 780 6.37 18.27 12.10
N SER A 781 7.54 18.74 11.63
CA SER A 781 7.62 19.85 10.66
C SER A 781 8.89 19.80 9.77
N GLU A 782 8.84 20.45 8.62
CA GLU A 782 10.02 20.67 7.75
C GLU A 782 11.08 21.56 8.41
N GLU A 783 10.73 22.32 9.46
CA GLU A 783 11.69 23.07 10.31
C GLU A 783 12.69 22.09 10.96
N VAL A 784 12.22 20.94 11.46
CA VAL A 784 13.07 19.90 12.07
C VAL A 784 13.95 19.20 11.02
N LEU A 785 13.48 19.02 9.78
CA LEU A 785 14.29 18.44 8.69
C LEU A 785 15.40 19.39 8.25
N PHE A 786 15.11 20.70 8.19
CA PHE A 786 16.13 21.71 7.92
C PHE A 786 17.24 21.69 8.98
N GLU A 787 16.88 21.68 10.27
CA GLU A 787 17.83 21.57 11.39
C GLU A 787 18.65 20.28 11.32
N ALA A 788 18.03 19.15 10.97
CA ALA A 788 18.71 17.86 10.78
C ALA A 788 19.71 17.88 9.60
N VAL A 789 19.37 18.50 8.46
CA VAL A 789 20.29 18.66 7.32
C VAL A 789 21.50 19.52 7.70
N VAL A 790 21.27 20.64 8.39
CA VAL A 790 22.36 21.52 8.87
C VAL A 790 23.28 20.77 9.83
N LYS A 791 22.73 20.05 10.82
CA LYS A 791 23.52 19.26 11.78
C LYS A 791 24.28 18.10 11.11
N TRP A 792 23.71 17.46 10.08
CA TRP A 792 24.42 16.43 9.30
C TRP A 792 25.62 16.98 8.54
N VAL A 793 25.51 18.16 7.91
CA VAL A 793 26.64 18.81 7.24
C VAL A 793 27.72 19.25 8.25
N GLN A 794 27.31 19.82 9.38
CA GLN A 794 28.23 20.28 10.45
C GLN A 794 29.11 19.17 11.02
N LYS A 795 28.71 17.90 10.95
CA LYS A 795 29.50 16.75 11.43
C LYS A 795 30.77 16.47 10.60
N ASN A 796 30.79 16.84 9.31
CA ASN A 796 31.99 16.82 8.45
C ASN A 796 31.85 17.92 7.37
N PRO A 797 32.16 19.19 7.69
CA PRO A 797 31.92 20.30 6.77
C PRO A 797 32.75 20.24 5.49
N GLU A 798 33.99 19.76 5.55
CA GLU A 798 34.92 19.73 4.41
C GLU A 798 34.41 18.83 3.28
N GLU A 799 33.86 17.66 3.62
CA GLU A 799 33.27 16.78 2.63
C GLU A 799 31.82 17.15 2.32
N ARG A 800 30.99 17.33 3.36
CA ARG A 800 29.53 17.31 3.22
C ARG A 800 28.91 18.60 2.71
N SER A 801 29.60 19.74 2.79
CA SER A 801 29.06 21.03 2.30
C SER A 801 28.70 20.99 0.82
N ARG A 802 29.40 20.18 0.01
CA ARG A 802 29.10 20.00 -1.43
C ARG A 802 27.72 19.40 -1.71
N TYR A 803 27.15 18.67 -0.75
CA TYR A 803 25.86 18.00 -0.88
C TYR A 803 24.69 18.81 -0.33
N PHE A 804 24.96 19.93 0.36
CA PHE A 804 23.92 20.72 1.03
C PHE A 804 22.83 21.21 0.08
N GLU A 805 23.19 21.69 -1.12
CA GLU A 805 22.22 22.19 -2.12
C GLU A 805 21.24 21.09 -2.57
N GLU A 806 21.71 19.85 -2.76
CA GLU A 806 20.87 18.73 -3.17
C GLU A 806 19.91 18.31 -2.06
N LEU A 807 20.40 18.22 -0.81
CA LEU A 807 19.54 17.93 0.35
C LEU A 807 18.53 19.05 0.63
N PHE A 808 18.93 20.32 0.47
CA PHE A 808 18.07 21.48 0.68
C PHE A 808 16.90 21.55 -0.32
N ARG A 809 17.12 21.11 -1.58
CA ARG A 809 16.05 20.98 -2.59
C ARG A 809 14.98 19.93 -2.24
N LEU A 810 15.28 18.96 -1.38
CA LEU A 810 14.33 17.94 -0.94
C LEU A 810 13.42 18.42 0.21
N LEU A 811 13.72 19.58 0.81
CA LEU A 811 12.90 20.20 1.84
C LEU A 811 11.69 20.93 1.23
N ARG A 812 10.51 20.76 1.84
CA ARG A 812 9.27 21.42 1.38
C ARG A 812 9.14 22.81 1.99
N LEU A 813 10.00 23.73 1.56
CA LEU A 813 10.05 25.11 2.07
C LEU A 813 8.68 25.83 2.18
N PRO A 814 7.69 25.64 1.27
CA PRO A 814 6.34 26.22 1.43
C PRO A 814 5.48 25.68 2.59
N GLN A 815 6.00 24.72 3.38
CA GLN A 815 5.42 24.28 4.67
C GLN A 815 6.04 24.98 5.89
N ILE A 816 7.21 25.60 5.75
CA ILE A 816 7.91 26.28 6.84
C ILE A 816 7.23 27.64 7.09
N LYS A 817 7.07 28.03 8.35
CA LYS A 817 6.38 29.31 8.67
C LYS A 817 7.14 30.50 8.05
N PRO A 818 6.46 31.50 7.44
CA PRO A 818 7.13 32.67 6.86
C PRO A 818 8.06 33.42 7.83
N THR A 819 7.72 33.43 9.12
CA THR A 819 8.53 34.00 10.20
C THR A 819 9.82 33.21 10.44
N TYR A 820 9.80 31.89 10.29
CA TYR A 820 10.98 31.02 10.44
C TYR A 820 11.84 31.05 9.17
N LEU A 821 11.24 31.02 7.96
CA LEU A 821 11.94 31.21 6.69
C LEU A 821 12.77 32.51 6.68
N THR A 822 12.16 33.63 7.09
CA THR A 822 12.78 34.96 7.03
C THR A 822 13.77 35.26 8.16
N ARG A 823 13.61 34.66 9.35
CA ARG A 823 14.47 34.93 10.52
C ARG A 823 15.57 33.89 10.75
N VAL A 824 15.33 32.63 10.39
CA VAL A 824 16.24 31.52 10.65
C VAL A 824 16.84 31.03 9.33
N VAL A 825 16.04 30.40 8.46
CA VAL A 825 16.53 29.72 7.23
C VAL A 825 17.32 30.67 6.33
N LYS A 826 16.81 31.88 6.08
CA LYS A 826 17.50 32.89 5.25
C LYS A 826 18.83 33.38 5.82
N ASN A 827 18.99 33.34 7.15
CA ASN A 827 20.17 33.86 7.86
C ASN A 827 21.20 32.76 8.19
N GLU A 828 20.88 31.49 7.95
CA GLU A 828 21.79 30.37 8.17
C GLU A 828 22.98 30.41 7.19
N GLN A 829 24.19 30.11 7.65
CA GLN A 829 25.42 30.37 6.90
C GLN A 829 25.47 29.57 5.59
N LEU A 830 25.05 28.30 5.62
CA LEU A 830 25.02 27.41 4.45
C LEU A 830 23.98 27.86 3.39
N VAL A 831 22.91 28.54 3.82
CA VAL A 831 21.88 29.08 2.92
C VAL A 831 22.34 30.42 2.37
N ALA A 832 22.83 31.32 3.22
CA ALA A 832 23.30 32.65 2.83
C ALA A 832 24.51 32.62 1.86
N ALA A 833 25.32 31.56 1.92
CA ALA A 833 26.44 31.34 1.01
C ALA A 833 26.05 30.75 -0.37
N ASN A 834 24.81 30.26 -0.55
CA ASN A 834 24.36 29.63 -1.79
C ASN A 834 23.17 30.39 -2.42
N GLU A 835 23.40 30.99 -3.59
CA GLU A 835 22.40 31.78 -4.32
C GLU A 835 21.16 30.96 -4.74
N ALA A 836 21.33 29.67 -5.08
CA ALA A 836 20.22 28.80 -5.42
C ALA A 836 19.32 28.53 -4.21
N CYS A 837 19.90 28.34 -3.02
CA CYS A 837 19.15 28.18 -1.77
C CYS A 837 18.39 29.46 -1.40
N LEU A 838 19.01 30.64 -1.53
CA LEU A 838 18.35 31.93 -1.30
C LEU A 838 17.17 32.19 -2.25
N ARG A 839 17.27 31.73 -3.51
CA ARG A 839 16.19 31.82 -4.49
C ARG A 839 14.98 31.00 -4.07
N LEU A 840 15.20 29.73 -3.72
CA LEU A 840 14.15 28.81 -3.24
C LEU A 840 13.44 29.33 -1.97
N VAL A 841 14.18 29.95 -1.04
CA VAL A 841 13.60 30.60 0.15
C VAL A 841 12.74 31.82 -0.24
N SER A 842 13.15 32.59 -1.24
CA SER A 842 12.41 33.77 -1.72
C SER A 842 11.11 33.36 -2.43
N GLU A 843 11.18 32.38 -3.32
CA GLU A 843 10.02 31.76 -3.99
C GLU A 843 9.00 31.20 -2.98
N ALA A 844 9.46 30.54 -1.91
CA ALA A 844 8.58 30.05 -0.85
C ALA A 844 7.87 31.20 -0.10
N VAL A 845 8.59 32.28 0.23
CA VAL A 845 8.01 33.47 0.89
C VAL A 845 6.97 34.16 -0.01
N GLU A 846 7.22 34.28 -1.31
CA GLU A 846 6.26 34.80 -2.29
C GLU A 846 5.02 33.87 -2.42
N GLY A 847 5.23 32.56 -2.47
CA GLY A 847 4.16 31.57 -2.47
C GLY A 847 3.23 31.67 -1.25
N HIS A 848 3.76 32.02 -0.07
CA HIS A 848 2.95 32.29 1.13
C HIS A 848 2.11 33.58 1.02
N ALA A 849 2.56 34.59 0.28
CA ALA A 849 1.77 35.81 0.04
C ALA A 849 0.59 35.52 -0.91
N ILE A 850 0.84 34.81 -2.01
CA ILE A 850 -0.19 34.45 -3.01
C ILE A 850 -1.28 33.56 -2.40
N ARG A 851 -0.92 32.69 -1.44
CA ARG A 851 -1.86 31.82 -0.69
C ARG A 851 -2.96 32.60 0.06
N PHE A 852 -2.77 33.89 0.34
CA PHE A 852 -3.73 34.72 1.06
C PHE A 852 -4.79 35.39 0.17
N GLU A 853 -4.54 35.52 -1.14
CA GLU A 853 -5.43 36.24 -2.06
C GLU A 853 -6.28 35.30 -2.94
N ASN A 854 -5.70 34.17 -3.39
CA ASN A 854 -6.31 33.31 -4.41
C ASN A 854 -7.11 32.10 -3.87
N LEU A 855 -8.14 32.36 -3.05
CA LEU A 855 -9.22 31.39 -2.79
C LEU A 855 -10.51 31.66 -3.59
N LYS A 856 -10.38 32.37 -4.71
CA LYS A 856 -11.41 32.53 -5.75
C LYS A 856 -10.72 32.43 -7.12
N SER A 857 -11.29 31.59 -8.00
CA SER A 857 -10.94 31.40 -9.43
C SER A 857 -9.48 31.06 -9.79
N ALA A 858 -9.23 29.82 -10.25
CA ALA A 858 -8.48 29.50 -11.49
C ALA A 858 -8.38 27.96 -11.71
N ASP A 859 -8.06 27.56 -12.94
CA ASP A 859 -8.17 26.19 -13.45
C ASP A 859 -7.08 25.20 -12.99
N MET A 860 -7.42 23.91 -13.06
CA MET A 860 -6.82 22.85 -12.23
C MET A 860 -6.06 21.80 -13.06
N GLU A 861 -4.99 22.18 -13.78
CA GLU A 861 -4.13 21.19 -14.47
C GLU A 861 -2.63 21.58 -14.50
N SER A 862 -2.30 22.86 -14.69
CA SER A 862 -0.90 23.36 -14.68
C SER A 862 -0.22 23.34 -13.30
N TRP A 863 -0.95 23.03 -12.22
CA TRP A 863 -0.45 23.11 -10.84
C TRP A 863 0.13 21.80 -10.29
N SER A 864 0.00 20.68 -11.01
CA SER A 864 0.22 19.32 -10.49
C SER A 864 1.60 19.07 -9.85
N SER A 865 2.69 19.53 -10.49
CA SER A 865 4.07 19.37 -9.97
C SER A 865 4.43 20.35 -8.85
N HIS A 866 3.79 21.53 -8.81
CA HIS A 866 3.98 22.50 -7.73
C HIS A 866 3.16 22.12 -6.50
N MET A 867 1.94 21.57 -6.65
CA MET A 867 1.06 21.23 -5.52
C MET A 867 1.72 20.30 -4.47
N THR A 868 2.64 19.43 -4.87
CA THR A 868 3.35 18.50 -3.96
C THR A 868 4.29 19.18 -2.96
N SER A 869 4.94 20.29 -3.29
CA SER A 869 5.74 21.06 -2.32
C SER A 869 4.87 21.93 -1.41
N PHE A 870 3.68 22.30 -1.88
CA PHE A 870 2.65 23.01 -1.11
C PHE A 870 1.81 22.10 -0.21
N GLN A 871 2.02 20.77 -0.22
CA GLN A 871 1.39 19.82 0.70
C GLN A 871 2.37 19.28 1.75
N PRO A 872 1.93 19.04 3.01
CA PRO A 872 2.67 18.29 4.02
C PRO A 872 3.14 16.92 3.53
N ARG A 873 4.18 16.34 4.16
CA ARG A 873 4.54 14.93 3.91
C ARG A 873 3.40 14.02 4.39
N PHE A 874 3.18 12.88 3.73
CA PHE A 874 2.13 11.93 4.11
C PHE A 874 2.35 11.32 5.51
N GLY A 875 3.61 11.19 5.93
CA GLY A 875 3.95 10.83 7.31
C GLY A 875 3.95 12.01 8.30
N GLN A 876 3.76 13.25 7.86
CA GLN A 876 3.86 14.41 8.76
C GLN A 876 2.74 14.39 9.80
N ASN A 877 3.11 14.51 11.07
CA ASN A 877 2.18 14.60 12.18
C ASN A 877 1.53 15.98 12.18
N MET A 878 0.22 16.04 11.90
CA MET A 878 -0.52 17.31 11.93
C MET A 878 -1.25 17.49 13.26
N ASP A 879 -1.17 18.69 13.82
CA ASP A 879 -1.96 19.05 15.00
C ASP A 879 -3.44 19.24 14.63
N VAL A 880 -4.29 18.43 15.26
CA VAL A 880 -5.74 18.39 15.07
C VAL A 880 -6.43 18.58 16.42
N ILE A 881 -7.45 19.44 16.45
CA ILE A 881 -8.40 19.50 17.57
C ILE A 881 -9.52 18.52 17.28
N MET A 882 -9.52 17.38 17.96
CA MET A 882 -10.54 16.34 17.82
C MET A 882 -11.73 16.63 18.73
N VAL A 883 -12.94 16.59 18.17
CA VAL A 883 -14.22 16.78 18.88
C VAL A 883 -14.99 15.47 18.81
N VAL A 884 -15.39 14.93 19.97
CA VAL A 884 -16.01 13.61 20.09
C VAL A 884 -17.43 13.73 20.64
N GLY A 885 -18.35 13.01 19.99
CA GLY A 885 -19.73 12.80 20.45
C GLY A 885 -20.52 14.08 20.66
N GLY A 886 -21.35 14.09 21.71
CA GLY A 886 -22.29 15.16 22.05
C GLY A 886 -23.71 14.87 21.57
N VAL A 887 -24.55 15.90 21.54
CA VAL A 887 -25.96 15.81 21.15
C VAL A 887 -26.29 16.78 20.02
N SER A 888 -27.02 16.26 19.02
CA SER A 888 -27.48 16.96 17.82
C SER A 888 -28.61 17.95 18.12
N GLU A 889 -28.91 18.84 17.17
CA GLU A 889 -30.10 19.72 17.20
C GLU A 889 -31.43 18.94 17.28
N GLY A 890 -31.48 17.72 16.73
CA GLY A 890 -32.64 16.81 16.84
C GLY A 890 -32.76 16.12 18.20
N GLY A 891 -31.76 16.27 19.08
CA GLY A 891 -31.69 15.58 20.38
C GLY A 891 -30.97 14.23 20.33
N ASP A 892 -30.50 13.78 19.17
CA ASP A 892 -29.80 12.50 19.01
C ASP A 892 -28.40 12.52 19.63
N TYR A 893 -28.03 11.42 20.27
CA TYR A 893 -26.67 11.19 20.76
C TYR A 893 -25.74 10.89 19.58
N LEU A 894 -24.59 11.55 19.53
CA LEU A 894 -23.64 11.44 18.42
C LEU A 894 -22.51 10.44 18.75
N SER A 895 -22.18 9.60 17.78
CA SER A 895 -20.94 8.81 17.71
C SER A 895 -19.89 9.46 16.78
N GLU A 896 -20.27 10.53 16.06
CA GLU A 896 -19.40 11.19 15.10
C GLU A 896 -18.22 11.92 15.77
N CYS A 897 -17.03 11.70 15.23
CA CYS A 897 -15.83 12.47 15.56
C CYS A 897 -15.48 13.43 14.42
N VAL A 898 -15.23 14.70 14.73
CA VAL A 898 -14.77 15.70 13.75
C VAL A 898 -13.47 16.33 14.22
N GLY A 899 -12.51 16.47 13.31
CA GLY A 899 -11.21 17.09 13.57
C GLY A 899 -11.14 18.50 12.98
N TYR A 900 -10.62 19.46 13.73
CA TYR A 900 -10.24 20.76 13.20
C TYR A 900 -8.73 20.81 12.98
N PHE A 901 -8.34 20.94 11.72
CA PHE A 901 -6.94 20.96 11.28
C PHE A 901 -6.39 22.39 11.36
N ILE A 902 -5.50 22.62 12.33
CA ILE A 902 -5.05 23.95 12.75
C ILE A 902 -4.31 24.73 11.65
N TYR A 903 -3.50 24.03 10.83
CA TYR A 903 -2.66 24.64 9.80
C TYR A 903 -3.41 25.01 8.52
N GLU A 904 -4.42 24.22 8.12
CA GLU A 904 -5.20 24.44 6.89
C GLU A 904 -6.52 25.22 7.13
N ASP A 905 -6.79 25.70 8.35
CA ASP A 905 -8.03 26.44 8.72
C ASP A 905 -9.30 25.69 8.24
N ARG A 906 -9.43 24.39 8.57
CA ARG A 906 -10.56 23.56 8.10
C ARG A 906 -10.98 22.43 9.06
N TRP A 907 -12.22 21.95 8.89
CA TRP A 907 -12.74 20.72 9.50
C TRP A 907 -12.54 19.50 8.59
N VAL A 908 -12.39 18.33 9.23
CA VAL A 908 -12.31 16.99 8.62
C VAL A 908 -13.16 15.99 9.42
N ASN A 909 -13.62 14.93 8.76
CA ASN A 909 -14.20 13.79 9.46
C ASN A 909 -13.08 12.90 10.02
N LEU A 910 -13.30 12.40 11.24
CA LEU A 910 -12.46 11.40 11.87
C LEU A 910 -13.28 10.12 12.12
N PRO A 911 -12.64 8.95 12.29
CA PRO A 911 -13.31 7.70 12.61
C PRO A 911 -14.28 7.88 13.77
N HIS A 912 -15.50 7.40 13.59
CA HIS A 912 -16.55 7.50 14.60
C HIS A 912 -16.26 6.52 15.74
N ILE A 913 -16.60 6.92 16.95
CA ILE A 913 -16.49 6.06 18.13
C ILE A 913 -17.60 4.99 18.09
N HIS A 914 -17.39 3.80 18.65
CA HIS A 914 -18.34 2.69 18.45
C HIS A 914 -19.68 2.88 19.17
N ASN A 915 -19.72 3.77 20.17
CA ASN A 915 -20.89 4.08 20.97
C ASN A 915 -21.33 5.55 20.80
N HIS A 916 -22.62 5.82 20.95
CA HIS A 916 -23.14 7.19 21.02
C HIS A 916 -22.88 7.75 22.42
N LEU A 917 -22.33 8.98 22.53
CA LEU A 917 -21.81 9.50 23.80
C LEU A 917 -22.30 10.92 24.17
N ASP A 918 -22.83 11.07 25.38
CA ASP A 918 -23.07 12.34 26.09
C ASP A 918 -22.51 12.26 27.52
N GLY A 919 -22.00 13.39 28.01
CA GLY A 919 -21.34 13.52 29.32
C GLY A 919 -20.18 12.54 29.59
N HIS A 920 -19.55 12.08 28.51
CA HIS A 920 -18.32 11.29 28.52
C HIS A 920 -17.12 12.15 28.93
N ALA A 921 -16.04 11.50 29.35
CA ALA A 921 -14.76 12.15 29.64
C ALA A 921 -13.70 11.75 28.60
N ILE A 922 -12.80 12.68 28.28
CA ILE A 922 -11.72 12.50 27.30
C ILE A 922 -10.37 12.84 27.95
N ALA A 923 -9.31 12.10 27.61
CA ALA A 923 -7.93 12.42 27.97
C ALA A 923 -6.98 11.94 26.86
N ALA A 924 -5.90 12.68 26.62
CA ALA A 924 -4.84 12.27 25.70
C ALA A 924 -3.58 11.85 26.47
N THR A 925 -2.94 10.78 26.01
CA THR A 925 -1.55 10.42 26.34
C THR A 925 -0.64 10.85 25.19
N GLU A 926 0.68 10.64 25.29
CA GLU A 926 1.59 10.92 24.15
C GLU A 926 1.24 10.12 22.88
N SER A 927 0.60 8.96 23.04
CA SER A 927 0.41 7.97 21.98
C SER A 927 -1.04 7.73 21.55
N HIS A 928 -2.02 8.00 22.42
CA HIS A 928 -3.43 7.63 22.21
C HIS A 928 -4.39 8.65 22.85
N VAL A 929 -5.61 8.74 22.31
CA VAL A 929 -6.71 9.50 22.95
C VAL A 929 -7.70 8.51 23.56
N TYR A 930 -8.08 8.70 24.82
CA TYR A 930 -9.00 7.83 25.55
C TYR A 930 -10.31 8.55 25.81
N VAL A 931 -11.42 7.85 25.55
CA VAL A 931 -12.78 8.31 25.83
C VAL A 931 -13.47 7.29 26.72
N ALA A 932 -14.10 7.75 27.79
CA ALA A 932 -14.68 6.88 28.82
C ALA A 932 -16.03 7.39 29.34
N GLY A 933 -16.96 6.47 29.54
CA GLY A 933 -18.34 6.73 30.00
C GLY A 933 -19.30 7.18 28.89
N SER A 934 -20.60 6.99 29.12
CA SER A 934 -21.71 7.42 28.23
C SER A 934 -23.03 7.49 29.00
N MET A 935 -24.07 8.08 28.40
CA MET A 935 -25.44 8.14 28.91
C MET A 935 -26.37 7.03 28.38
N GLU A 936 -26.18 6.49 27.16
CA GLU A 936 -27.14 5.55 26.54
C GLU A 936 -26.70 4.07 26.50
N PRO A 937 -27.64 3.11 26.68
CA PRO A 937 -29.01 3.25 27.21
C PRO A 937 -29.02 3.42 28.76
N GLY A 938 -27.86 3.67 29.35
CA GLY A 938 -27.63 4.00 30.76
C GLY A 938 -26.14 4.12 31.01
N PHE A 939 -25.73 4.59 32.19
CA PHE A 939 -24.32 4.91 32.43
C PHE A 939 -23.37 3.74 32.13
N ALA A 940 -22.48 3.97 31.16
CA ALA A 940 -21.58 2.96 30.62
C ALA A 940 -20.31 2.82 31.47
N LYS A 941 -19.65 1.65 31.34
CA LYS A 941 -18.28 1.43 31.82
C LYS A 941 -17.27 1.46 30.67
N THR A 942 -17.72 1.64 29.44
CA THR A 942 -16.91 1.51 28.24
C THR A 942 -15.78 2.54 28.21
N VAL A 943 -14.62 2.08 27.77
CA VAL A 943 -13.44 2.90 27.50
C VAL A 943 -12.96 2.51 26.11
N GLU A 944 -12.82 3.51 25.23
CA GLU A 944 -12.30 3.34 23.88
C GLU A 944 -11.06 4.22 23.74
N ARG A 945 -9.99 3.66 23.15
CA ARG A 945 -8.79 4.41 22.77
C ARG A 945 -8.77 4.61 21.26
N TYR A 946 -8.43 5.81 20.82
CA TYR A 946 -8.13 6.14 19.45
C TYR A 946 -6.62 6.07 19.23
N ASN A 947 -6.20 5.31 18.22
CA ASN A 947 -4.80 5.19 17.79
C ASN A 947 -4.57 6.13 16.59
N PRO A 948 -3.85 7.26 16.75
CA PRO A 948 -3.68 8.24 15.68
C PRO A 948 -2.84 7.72 14.52
N ASN A 949 -1.92 6.78 14.77
CA ASN A 949 -1.05 6.17 13.76
C ASN A 949 -1.78 5.13 12.89
N ARG A 950 -2.94 4.63 13.34
CA ARG A 950 -3.80 3.71 12.59
C ARG A 950 -5.07 4.37 12.08
N ASN A 951 -5.44 5.53 12.62
CA ASN A 951 -6.73 6.19 12.39
C ASN A 951 -7.91 5.24 12.70
N THR A 952 -7.88 4.62 13.89
CA THR A 952 -8.89 3.64 14.35
C THR A 952 -9.16 3.76 15.84
N TRP A 953 -10.40 3.50 16.26
CA TRP A 953 -10.77 3.24 17.65
C TRP A 953 -10.58 1.76 18.02
N GLU A 954 -10.18 1.51 19.26
CA GLU A 954 -9.98 0.18 19.86
C GLU A 954 -10.61 0.19 21.27
N GLN A 955 -11.36 -0.85 21.64
CA GLN A 955 -11.89 -0.98 23.00
C GLN A 955 -10.79 -1.47 23.95
N VAL A 956 -10.73 -0.90 25.16
CA VAL A 956 -9.81 -1.31 26.25
C VAL A 956 -10.57 -1.66 27.52
N SER A 957 -9.88 -2.03 28.61
CA SER A 957 -10.48 -2.38 29.88
C SER A 957 -11.49 -1.34 30.36
N ASN A 958 -12.68 -1.84 30.70
CA ASN A 958 -13.80 -1.04 31.17
C ASN A 958 -13.54 -0.45 32.58
N LEU A 959 -14.12 0.73 32.85
CA LEU A 959 -14.14 1.36 34.17
C LEU A 959 -14.69 0.42 35.26
N THR A 960 -14.18 0.56 36.48
CA THR A 960 -14.67 -0.21 37.65
C THR A 960 -16.11 0.15 38.00
N THR A 961 -16.50 1.42 37.87
CA THR A 961 -17.82 1.99 38.19
C THR A 961 -18.57 2.47 36.94
N ARG A 962 -19.92 2.45 36.96
CA ARG A 962 -20.76 3.09 35.95
C ARG A 962 -20.93 4.56 36.34
N LYS A 963 -20.29 5.47 35.62
CA LYS A 963 -20.21 6.90 36.00
C LYS A 963 -20.31 7.85 34.81
N HIS A 964 -20.87 9.02 35.09
CA HIS A 964 -21.11 10.11 34.15
C HIS A 964 -20.70 11.45 34.79
N SER A 965 -20.33 12.44 33.97
CA SER A 965 -19.72 13.71 34.41
C SER A 965 -18.60 13.55 35.45
N PHE A 966 -17.66 12.63 35.19
CA PHE A 966 -16.46 12.41 36.01
C PHE A 966 -15.24 13.08 35.38
N GLY A 967 -14.17 13.26 36.17
CA GLY A 967 -12.91 13.81 35.68
C GLY A 967 -12.04 12.69 35.13
N LEU A 968 -11.53 12.85 33.91
CA LEU A 968 -10.48 12.01 33.34
C LEU A 968 -9.30 12.92 32.97
N THR A 969 -8.09 12.58 33.41
CA THR A 969 -6.86 13.33 33.07
C THR A 969 -5.68 12.38 32.93
N CYS A 970 -4.59 12.82 32.30
CA CYS A 970 -3.34 12.08 32.17
C CYS A 970 -2.25 12.67 33.08
N ILE A 971 -1.42 11.81 33.68
CA ILE A 971 -0.13 12.17 34.32
C ILE A 971 0.88 11.11 33.90
N LYS A 972 2.02 11.49 33.30
CA LYS A 972 3.10 10.55 32.93
C LYS A 972 2.57 9.29 32.19
N ASP A 973 1.71 9.51 31.19
CA ASP A 973 0.98 8.48 30.42
C ASP A 973 0.02 7.55 31.19
N ILE A 974 -0.19 7.78 32.50
CA ILE A 974 -1.19 7.07 33.32
C ILE A 974 -2.48 7.91 33.40
N LEU A 975 -3.64 7.29 33.15
CA LEU A 975 -4.92 8.00 33.24
C LEU A 975 -5.48 7.94 34.65
N TYR A 976 -6.02 9.06 35.14
CA TYR A 976 -6.70 9.19 36.42
C TYR A 976 -8.18 9.49 36.19
N SER A 977 -9.06 8.62 36.69
CA SER A 977 -10.52 8.78 36.69
C SER A 977 -11.04 9.09 38.10
N ILE A 978 -11.70 10.23 38.26
CA ILE A 978 -12.05 10.84 39.56
C ILE A 978 -13.55 11.18 39.62
N GLY A 979 -14.25 10.59 40.59
CA GLY A 979 -15.63 10.95 40.97
C GLY A 979 -16.68 10.74 39.88
N GLY A 980 -17.63 11.68 39.79
CA GLY A 980 -18.80 11.63 38.91
C GLY A 980 -20.08 11.24 39.65
N HIS A 981 -21.12 10.83 38.92
CA HIS A 981 -22.36 10.32 39.50
C HIS A 981 -22.92 9.12 38.73
N GLY A 982 -23.85 8.39 39.37
CA GLY A 982 -24.50 7.19 38.84
C GLY A 982 -26.03 7.28 38.98
N ASN A 983 -26.79 6.41 38.30
CA ASN A 983 -28.27 6.53 38.18
C ASN A 983 -29.02 6.70 39.52
N PHE A 984 -28.46 6.17 40.61
CA PHE A 984 -29.05 6.19 41.95
C PHE A 984 -28.06 6.71 43.02
N SER A 985 -27.03 7.46 42.62
CA SER A 985 -25.98 7.98 43.51
C SER A 985 -25.91 9.50 43.47
N PRO A 986 -25.89 10.22 44.61
CA PRO A 986 -25.73 11.67 44.64
C PRO A 986 -24.35 12.14 44.12
N GLY A 987 -23.39 11.21 44.05
CA GLY A 987 -22.05 11.40 43.49
C GLY A 987 -21.07 10.39 44.08
N PHE A 988 -19.91 10.24 43.47
CA PHE A 988 -18.89 9.29 43.92
C PHE A 988 -17.69 9.97 44.58
N LYS A 989 -16.95 9.19 45.37
CA LYS A 989 -15.63 9.52 45.93
C LYS A 989 -14.51 8.71 45.26
N ASP A 990 -14.83 7.92 44.23
CA ASP A 990 -13.90 6.94 43.67
C ASP A 990 -12.76 7.62 42.90
N VAL A 991 -11.57 7.05 43.07
CA VAL A 991 -10.34 7.45 42.38
C VAL A 991 -9.74 6.18 41.84
N SER A 992 -9.48 6.14 40.54
CA SER A 992 -8.99 4.95 39.85
C SER A 992 -7.99 5.35 38.77
N VAL A 993 -6.90 4.62 38.65
CA VAL A 993 -5.87 4.81 37.63
C VAL A 993 -5.90 3.70 36.59
N TYR A 994 -5.56 4.02 35.35
CA TYR A 994 -5.39 3.06 34.26
C TYR A 994 -3.97 3.11 33.74
N GLU A 995 -3.33 1.94 33.67
CA GLU A 995 -1.99 1.74 33.12
C GLU A 995 -2.09 1.18 31.69
N PRO A 996 -1.80 1.98 30.64
CA PRO A 996 -1.97 1.55 29.25
C PRO A 996 -1.20 0.29 28.86
N GLU A 997 0.01 0.12 29.37
CA GLU A 997 0.88 -1.04 29.11
C GLU A 997 0.32 -2.35 29.66
N GLN A 998 -0.48 -2.29 30.73
CA GLN A 998 -1.08 -3.48 31.35
C GLN A 998 -2.55 -3.71 30.95
N ASP A 999 -3.18 -2.74 30.29
CA ASP A 999 -4.63 -2.67 30.04
C ASP A 999 -5.47 -2.96 31.30
N LYS A 1000 -5.17 -2.27 32.41
CA LYS A 1000 -5.80 -2.50 33.73
C LYS A 1000 -6.10 -1.23 34.49
N TRP A 1001 -7.22 -1.26 35.20
CA TRP A 1001 -7.62 -0.26 36.19
C TRP A 1001 -7.26 -0.69 37.62
N HIS A 1002 -6.64 0.20 38.38
CA HIS A 1002 -6.35 0.05 39.81
C HIS A 1002 -7.09 1.13 40.61
N ASN A 1003 -7.73 0.77 41.73
CA ASN A 1003 -8.38 1.74 42.61
C ASN A 1003 -7.36 2.38 43.57
N LEU A 1004 -7.50 3.68 43.82
CA LEU A 1004 -6.70 4.45 44.77
C LEU A 1004 -7.56 4.89 45.97
N GLU A 1005 -6.93 5.62 46.90
CA GLU A 1005 -7.61 6.23 48.05
C GLU A 1005 -8.72 7.19 47.59
N SER A 1006 -9.90 7.05 48.21
CA SER A 1006 -11.09 7.83 47.86
C SER A 1006 -10.94 9.31 48.21
N ALA A 1007 -11.53 10.18 47.39
CA ALA A 1007 -11.57 11.61 47.65
C ALA A 1007 -12.26 11.92 49.00
N PRO A 1008 -11.84 12.97 49.74
CA PRO A 1008 -12.39 13.27 51.07
C PRO A 1008 -13.90 13.59 51.03
N LYS A 1009 -14.37 14.21 49.95
CA LYS A 1009 -15.76 14.67 49.73
C LYS A 1009 -16.35 13.98 48.51
N ILE A 1010 -17.67 14.00 48.38
CA ILE A 1010 -18.34 13.55 47.15
C ILE A 1010 -18.03 14.56 46.05
N LEU A 1011 -17.51 14.09 44.91
CA LEU A 1011 -17.14 14.91 43.77
C LEU A 1011 -18.06 14.60 42.59
N ARG A 1012 -19.05 15.45 42.36
CA ARG A 1012 -20.01 15.36 41.25
C ARG A 1012 -19.73 16.44 40.19
N ASP A 1013 -20.04 16.11 38.93
CA ASP A 1013 -19.90 16.99 37.76
C ASP A 1013 -18.47 17.51 37.58
N VAL A 1014 -17.52 16.58 37.70
CA VAL A 1014 -16.11 16.83 37.95
C VAL A 1014 -15.39 17.36 36.72
N LYS A 1015 -14.58 18.41 36.91
CA LYS A 1015 -13.56 18.86 35.96
C LYS A 1015 -12.18 18.71 36.59
N ALA A 1016 -11.27 18.06 35.87
CA ALA A 1016 -9.91 17.76 36.31
C ALA A 1016 -8.90 18.31 35.30
N VAL A 1017 -7.77 18.81 35.79
CA VAL A 1017 -6.63 19.23 34.98
C VAL A 1017 -5.34 18.79 35.68
N SER A 1018 -4.41 18.20 34.95
CA SER A 1018 -3.07 17.89 35.43
C SER A 1018 -2.12 19.08 35.22
N VAL A 1019 -1.19 19.24 36.16
CA VAL A 1019 -0.19 20.30 36.22
C VAL A 1019 1.15 19.69 36.63
N GLU A 1020 2.22 20.09 35.94
CA GLU A 1020 3.62 19.67 36.21
C GLU A 1020 3.83 18.13 36.24
N ASP A 1021 3.00 17.37 35.50
CA ASP A 1021 3.00 15.89 35.52
C ASP A 1021 3.00 15.29 36.93
N ARG A 1022 2.33 15.98 37.86
CA ARG A 1022 2.30 15.60 39.28
C ARG A 1022 0.98 15.90 39.97
N TYR A 1023 0.46 17.12 39.83
CA TYR A 1023 -0.72 17.56 40.57
C TYR A 1023 -1.97 17.47 39.69
N VAL A 1024 -3.03 16.83 40.18
CA VAL A 1024 -4.37 16.96 39.60
C VAL A 1024 -5.15 17.99 40.40
N TYR A 1025 -5.59 19.05 39.74
CA TYR A 1025 -6.53 20.00 40.30
C TYR A 1025 -7.94 19.67 39.84
N VAL A 1026 -8.87 19.64 40.78
CA VAL A 1026 -10.22 19.15 40.60
C VAL A 1026 -11.23 20.17 41.11
N THR A 1027 -12.12 20.62 40.23
CA THR A 1027 -13.30 21.42 40.58
C THR A 1027 -14.56 20.55 40.41
N ALA A 1028 -15.38 20.48 41.45
CA ALA A 1028 -16.57 19.62 41.50
C ALA A 1028 -17.67 20.26 42.37
N ARG A 1029 -18.88 19.68 42.34
CA ARG A 1029 -19.91 19.93 43.34
C ARG A 1029 -19.93 18.84 44.41
N THR A 1030 -20.09 19.25 45.66
CA THR A 1030 -20.41 18.37 46.79
C THR A 1030 -21.82 18.72 47.32
N PRO A 1031 -22.62 17.74 47.77
CA PRO A 1031 -23.84 18.01 48.54
C PRO A 1031 -23.58 18.80 49.82
N VAL A 1032 -24.53 19.68 50.18
CA VAL A 1032 -24.56 20.43 51.43
C VAL A 1032 -26.01 20.58 51.93
N ASP A 1033 -26.22 20.48 53.24
CA ASP A 1033 -27.52 20.71 53.87
C ASP A 1033 -27.80 22.22 53.95
N THR A 1034 -28.41 22.80 52.91
CA THR A 1034 -28.79 24.22 52.84
C THR A 1034 -30.08 24.40 52.03
N ASP A 1035 -30.93 25.36 52.41
CA ASP A 1035 -32.22 25.69 51.78
C ASP A 1035 -32.13 26.33 50.36
N ASN A 1036 -31.00 26.18 49.67
CA ASN A 1036 -30.82 26.61 48.28
C ASN A 1036 -31.49 25.62 47.32
N GLU A 1037 -31.99 26.12 46.17
CA GLU A 1037 -32.81 25.35 45.21
C GLU A 1037 -32.19 24.05 44.66
N ASP A 1038 -30.86 23.86 44.71
CA ASP A 1038 -30.18 22.66 44.20
C ASP A 1038 -29.40 21.82 45.23
N GLY A 1039 -29.25 22.27 46.48
CA GLY A 1039 -28.57 21.53 47.56
C GLY A 1039 -27.07 21.22 47.34
N LEU A 1040 -26.37 21.94 46.44
CA LEU A 1040 -24.98 21.66 46.08
C LEU A 1040 -24.05 22.88 46.29
N LYS A 1041 -22.79 22.61 46.66
CA LYS A 1041 -21.72 23.62 46.78
C LYS A 1041 -20.53 23.28 45.89
N THR A 1042 -20.02 24.26 45.16
CA THR A 1042 -18.75 24.15 44.42
C THR A 1042 -17.57 24.03 45.39
N VAL A 1043 -16.68 23.07 45.12
CA VAL A 1043 -15.41 22.86 45.84
C VAL A 1043 -14.26 22.73 44.85
N THR A 1044 -13.08 23.19 45.25
CA THR A 1044 -11.83 22.98 44.53
C THR A 1044 -10.87 22.20 45.44
N THR A 1045 -10.25 21.17 44.89
CA THR A 1045 -9.33 20.28 45.62
C THR A 1045 -8.13 19.95 44.75
N ARG A 1046 -6.99 19.69 45.37
CA ARG A 1046 -5.75 19.23 44.73
C ARG A 1046 -5.44 17.82 45.19
N TYR A 1047 -5.05 16.97 44.24
CA TYR A 1047 -4.47 15.65 44.48
C TYR A 1047 -3.01 15.65 44.02
N ASP A 1048 -2.09 15.22 44.87
CA ASP A 1048 -0.68 15.02 44.51
C ASP A 1048 -0.45 13.54 44.19
N SER A 1049 -0.07 13.22 42.95
CA SER A 1049 0.12 11.82 42.53
C SER A 1049 1.32 11.12 43.17
N GLU A 1050 2.33 11.87 43.62
CA GLU A 1050 3.54 11.31 44.25
C GLU A 1050 3.31 10.97 45.72
N SER A 1051 2.73 11.91 46.50
CA SER A 1051 2.39 11.67 47.90
C SER A 1051 1.02 10.98 48.11
N ARG A 1052 0.20 10.90 47.07
CA ARG A 1052 -1.18 10.38 47.04
C ARG A 1052 -2.15 11.11 47.97
N GLN A 1053 -1.80 12.31 48.44
CA GLN A 1053 -2.62 13.08 49.38
C GLN A 1053 -3.59 14.05 48.68
N TRP A 1054 -4.73 14.29 49.34
CA TRP A 1054 -5.73 15.29 48.97
C TRP A 1054 -5.60 16.55 49.82
N GLN A 1055 -5.77 17.71 49.20
CA GLN A 1055 -5.77 19.01 49.88
C GLN A 1055 -6.91 19.89 49.37
N ASP A 1056 -7.68 20.50 50.28
CA ASP A 1056 -8.62 21.58 49.92
C ASP A 1056 -7.83 22.83 49.51
N VAL A 1057 -8.24 23.49 48.42
CA VAL A 1057 -7.61 24.72 47.92
C VAL A 1057 -8.67 25.77 47.59
N ASP A 1058 -8.40 27.04 47.92
CA ASP A 1058 -9.36 28.13 47.71
C ASP A 1058 -9.61 28.42 46.21
N SER A 1059 -8.62 28.13 45.36
CA SER A 1059 -8.71 28.24 43.91
C SER A 1059 -7.79 27.25 43.18
N LEU A 1060 -7.99 27.14 41.87
CA LEU A 1060 -7.03 26.53 40.94
C LEU A 1060 -5.71 27.34 40.87
N PRO A 1061 -4.56 26.75 40.47
CA PRO A 1061 -3.22 27.34 40.61
C PRO A 1061 -2.91 28.37 39.52
N LEU A 1062 -2.56 29.59 39.90
CA LEU A 1062 -2.30 30.69 38.96
C LEU A 1062 -0.93 30.54 38.28
N ILE A 1063 -0.89 29.86 37.14
CA ILE A 1063 0.32 29.67 36.31
C ILE A 1063 0.16 30.47 35.02
N ASP A 1064 0.66 31.71 35.03
CA ASP A 1064 0.57 32.68 33.93
C ASP A 1064 -0.86 33.10 33.51
N ASN A 1065 -0.94 34.21 32.76
CA ASN A 1065 -2.18 34.78 32.23
C ASN A 1065 -3.03 33.82 31.38
N TYR A 1066 -2.45 32.70 30.92
CA TYR A 1066 -3.09 31.75 30.02
C TYR A 1066 -3.66 30.52 30.74
N CYS A 1067 -2.99 29.93 31.74
CA CYS A 1067 -3.65 28.93 32.58
C CYS A 1067 -4.76 29.60 33.40
N ILE A 1068 -4.59 30.88 33.78
CA ILE A 1068 -5.68 31.71 34.32
C ILE A 1068 -6.93 31.65 33.42
N PHE A 1069 -6.78 31.77 32.10
CA PHE A 1069 -7.91 31.70 31.16
C PHE A 1069 -8.48 30.27 31.05
N GLN A 1070 -7.62 29.26 30.84
CA GLN A 1070 -8.01 27.86 30.75
C GLN A 1070 -8.75 27.36 32.01
N MET A 1071 -8.28 27.77 33.19
CA MET A 1071 -8.89 27.46 34.48
C MET A 1071 -10.12 28.32 34.79
N ALA A 1072 -10.19 29.58 34.32
CA ALA A 1072 -11.40 30.39 34.45
C ALA A 1072 -12.55 29.79 33.66
N VAL A 1073 -12.27 29.30 32.45
CA VAL A 1073 -13.22 28.53 31.63
C VAL A 1073 -13.62 27.19 32.29
N ALA A 1074 -12.74 26.60 33.12
CA ALA A 1074 -13.05 25.42 33.92
C ALA A 1074 -13.76 25.71 35.27
N SER A 1075 -13.85 26.97 35.72
CA SER A 1075 -14.30 27.34 37.08
C SER A 1075 -15.49 28.30 37.17
N THR A 1076 -16.19 28.55 36.06
CA THR A 1076 -17.53 29.17 36.07
C THR A 1076 -18.64 28.11 36.19
N ASN A 1077 -19.66 28.38 37.02
CA ASN A 1077 -20.42 27.32 37.70
C ASN A 1077 -21.50 26.57 36.85
N PHE A 1078 -21.25 25.28 36.63
CA PHE A 1078 -22.15 24.15 36.97
C PHE A 1078 -23.58 24.04 36.38
N TYR A 1079 -23.74 24.26 35.08
CA TYR A 1079 -24.25 23.24 34.15
C TYR A 1079 -24.08 23.78 32.72
N HIS A 1080 -23.68 22.93 31.77
CA HIS A 1080 -23.45 23.29 30.36
C HIS A 1080 -22.31 24.31 30.14
N THR A 1081 -21.20 23.85 29.57
CA THR A 1081 -19.98 24.66 29.33
C THR A 1081 -20.26 25.91 28.50
N ALA A 1082 -20.02 27.08 29.10
CA ALA A 1082 -20.19 28.44 28.55
C ALA A 1082 -21.59 29.08 28.56
N SER A 1083 -22.47 28.70 29.51
CA SER A 1083 -23.12 29.78 30.28
C SER A 1083 -22.88 29.65 31.77
N CYS A 1084 -22.56 30.79 32.36
CA CYS A 1084 -22.78 31.05 33.76
C CYS A 1084 -24.30 31.14 34.00
N CYS A 1085 -24.99 30.01 34.27
CA CYS A 1085 -25.93 29.87 35.40
C CYS A 1085 -26.85 28.62 35.38
N PRO A 1086 -27.41 28.23 36.55
CA PRO A 1086 -28.56 27.33 36.64
C PRO A 1086 -29.82 27.94 36.03
N LYS A 1087 -30.84 27.10 35.79
CA LYS A 1087 -32.17 27.46 35.24
C LYS A 1087 -32.92 28.60 35.96
N SER A 1088 -32.52 29.01 37.16
CA SER A 1088 -33.18 30.06 37.95
C SER A 1088 -32.45 31.42 38.00
N TYR A 1089 -31.38 31.62 37.22
CA TYR A 1089 -30.59 32.87 37.26
C TYR A 1089 -30.57 33.64 35.93
N THR A 1090 -31.32 34.75 35.87
CA THR A 1090 -31.19 35.77 34.81
C THR A 1090 -29.95 36.64 35.05
N VAL A 1091 -28.76 36.17 34.67
CA VAL A 1091 -27.52 36.96 34.72
C VAL A 1091 -27.32 37.73 33.42
N ARG A 1092 -27.31 39.07 33.50
CA ARG A 1092 -27.00 39.95 32.36
C ARG A 1092 -25.51 39.88 32.02
N ASP A 1093 -25.16 40.05 30.75
CA ASP A 1093 -23.78 40.01 30.21
C ASP A 1093 -22.78 40.87 31.03
N GLU A 1094 -23.21 42.04 31.51
CA GLU A 1094 -22.43 42.94 32.37
C GLU A 1094 -21.97 42.28 33.68
N VAL A 1095 -22.83 41.47 34.30
CA VAL A 1095 -22.55 40.76 35.57
C VAL A 1095 -21.69 39.53 35.35
N ALA A 1096 -21.83 38.86 34.20
CA ALA A 1096 -20.91 37.80 33.79
C ALA A 1096 -19.50 38.36 33.56
N LYS A 1097 -19.38 39.47 32.81
CA LYS A 1097 -18.12 40.17 32.58
C LYS A 1097 -17.45 40.63 33.88
N GLN A 1098 -18.18 41.23 34.81
CA GLN A 1098 -17.65 41.60 36.14
C GLN A 1098 -17.13 40.41 36.95
N LYS A 1099 -17.80 39.25 36.91
CA LYS A 1099 -17.32 38.06 37.64
C LYS A 1099 -16.06 37.46 37.02
N ILE A 1100 -15.88 37.62 35.70
CA ILE A 1100 -14.72 37.09 34.98
C ILE A 1100 -13.53 38.06 35.04
N SER A 1101 -13.76 39.39 35.02
CA SER A 1101 -12.69 40.41 35.09
C SER A 1101 -11.95 40.45 36.43
N ILE A 1102 -12.55 39.91 37.50
CA ILE A 1102 -11.86 39.71 38.79
C ILE A 1102 -10.69 38.70 38.67
N ARG A 1103 -10.68 37.84 37.65
CA ARG A 1103 -9.68 36.78 37.48
C ARG A 1103 -8.91 36.83 36.17
N ILE A 1104 -9.43 37.45 35.12
CA ILE A 1104 -8.82 37.52 33.78
C ILE A 1104 -8.52 38.98 33.41
N SER A 1105 -7.38 39.23 32.76
CA SER A 1105 -7.01 40.54 32.23
C SER A 1105 -8.09 41.15 31.32
N GLU A 1106 -8.38 42.44 31.51
CA GLU A 1106 -9.36 43.19 30.71
C GLU A 1106 -9.07 43.13 29.20
N GLU A 1107 -7.79 43.17 28.76
CA GLU A 1107 -7.43 43.05 27.34
C GLU A 1107 -7.96 41.76 26.69
N ILE A 1108 -8.01 40.65 27.43
CA ILE A 1108 -8.51 39.37 26.93
C ILE A 1108 -10.05 39.41 26.83
N LEU A 1109 -10.71 40.01 27.81
CA LEU A 1109 -12.16 40.12 27.91
C LEU A 1109 -12.77 41.11 26.90
N GLU A 1110 -12.12 42.25 26.67
CA GLU A 1110 -12.54 43.21 25.62
C GLU A 1110 -12.46 42.60 24.21
N SER A 1111 -11.56 41.63 24.00
CA SER A 1111 -11.42 40.94 22.72
C SER A 1111 -12.45 39.82 22.49
N LEU A 1112 -13.23 39.46 23.52
CA LEU A 1112 -14.10 38.29 23.56
C LEU A 1112 -15.48 38.62 22.94
N PRO A 1113 -15.95 37.88 21.91
CA PRO A 1113 -17.22 38.21 21.26
C PRO A 1113 -18.39 38.11 22.25
N PRO A 1114 -19.34 39.07 22.29
CA PRO A 1114 -20.52 39.01 23.16
C PRO A 1114 -21.37 37.75 22.96
N GLU A 1115 -21.27 37.11 21.79
CA GLU A 1115 -21.93 35.85 21.51
C GLU A 1115 -21.36 34.70 22.36
N VAL A 1116 -20.05 34.70 22.65
CA VAL A 1116 -19.33 33.59 23.32
C VAL A 1116 -19.63 33.52 24.82
N THR A 1117 -20.02 34.63 25.47
CA THR A 1117 -20.37 34.66 26.91
C THR A 1117 -21.71 33.98 27.22
N SER A 1118 -22.44 33.47 26.21
CA SER A 1118 -23.82 32.96 26.31
C SER A 1118 -24.06 31.58 25.66
N ILE A 1119 -23.01 30.81 25.37
CA ILE A 1119 -23.07 29.54 24.63
C ILE A 1119 -22.99 28.32 25.56
N GLU A 1120 -24.12 27.71 25.90
CA GLU A 1120 -24.18 26.54 26.78
C GLU A 1120 -23.78 25.22 26.09
N GLY A 1121 -22.95 24.42 26.76
CA GLY A 1121 -22.59 23.08 26.31
C GLY A 1121 -21.55 23.04 25.19
N ALA A 1122 -20.71 24.06 25.04
CA ALA A 1122 -19.58 24.05 24.11
C ALA A 1122 -18.49 23.04 24.51
N ALA A 1123 -17.85 22.40 23.52
CA ALA A 1123 -16.62 21.65 23.72
C ALA A 1123 -15.44 22.61 23.79
N ILE A 1124 -14.49 22.36 24.71
CA ILE A 1124 -13.39 23.28 25.01
C ILE A 1124 -12.09 22.49 25.16
N CYS A 1125 -11.03 22.97 24.51
CA CYS A 1125 -9.68 22.44 24.66
C CYS A 1125 -8.63 23.53 24.45
N HIS A 1126 -7.36 23.16 24.61
CA HIS A 1126 -6.20 24.02 24.42
C HIS A 1126 -5.14 23.30 23.59
N PHE A 1127 -4.26 24.07 22.95
CA PHE A 1127 -3.05 23.59 22.27
C PHE A 1127 -1.98 24.68 22.35
N ASP A 1128 -0.81 24.35 22.90
CA ASP A 1128 0.20 25.33 23.32
C ASP A 1128 -0.45 26.45 24.17
N LYS A 1129 -0.52 27.68 23.65
CA LYS A 1129 -1.12 28.83 24.35
C LYS A 1129 -2.50 29.22 23.81
N ASP A 1130 -2.97 28.52 22.77
CA ASP A 1130 -4.23 28.81 22.10
C ASP A 1130 -5.38 28.01 22.70
N VAL A 1131 -6.56 28.65 22.79
CA VAL A 1131 -7.76 28.06 23.40
C VAL A 1131 -8.89 27.98 22.38
N PHE A 1132 -9.58 26.86 22.34
CA PHE A 1132 -10.63 26.56 21.38
C PHE A 1132 -11.97 26.38 22.09
N ILE A 1133 -13.02 27.03 21.60
CA ILE A 1133 -14.41 26.92 22.07
C ILE A 1133 -15.28 26.54 20.88
N ILE A 1134 -15.99 25.41 20.95
CA ILE A 1134 -16.57 24.75 19.78
C ILE A 1134 -18.02 24.31 20.08
N GLY A 1135 -18.99 24.78 19.30
CA GLY A 1135 -20.40 24.35 19.41
C GLY A 1135 -21.13 24.88 20.65
N GLY A 1136 -22.18 24.17 21.06
CA GLY A 1136 -23.09 24.54 22.16
C GLY A 1136 -24.47 25.01 21.69
N TRP A 1137 -25.27 25.61 22.57
CA TRP A 1137 -26.56 26.24 22.28
C TRP A 1137 -26.68 27.61 22.94
N LYS A 1138 -27.64 28.43 22.50
CA LYS A 1138 -28.00 29.69 23.16
C LYS A 1138 -29.37 29.56 23.83
N ASN A 1139 -29.50 30.03 25.07
CA ASN A 1139 -30.80 30.22 25.70
C ASN A 1139 -31.46 31.50 25.16
N SER A 1140 -32.66 31.34 24.61
CA SER A 1140 -33.70 32.38 24.55
C SER A 1140 -34.76 32.05 25.59
N ASP A 1141 -35.54 33.05 26.02
CA ASP A 1141 -36.61 32.87 27.02
C ASP A 1141 -37.82 32.04 26.49
N ASP A 1142 -37.77 31.62 25.22
CA ASP A 1142 -38.72 30.72 24.56
C ASP A 1142 -38.20 29.27 24.48
N VAL A 1143 -39.14 28.33 24.32
CA VAL A 1143 -38.98 26.87 24.50
C VAL A 1143 -37.96 26.19 23.54
N ASP A 1144 -37.51 26.89 22.49
CA ASP A 1144 -36.62 26.35 21.46
C ASP A 1144 -35.13 26.62 21.74
N LYS A 1145 -34.36 25.54 22.01
CA LYS A 1145 -32.89 25.61 22.16
C LYS A 1145 -32.21 25.79 20.80
N GLN A 1146 -31.54 26.92 20.58
CA GLN A 1146 -30.80 27.15 19.33
C GLN A 1146 -29.38 26.60 19.39
N TYR A 1147 -29.13 25.45 18.74
CA TYR A 1147 -27.80 24.83 18.65
C TYR A 1147 -26.87 25.60 17.68
N ARG A 1148 -25.57 25.57 17.95
CA ARG A 1148 -24.55 26.43 17.29
C ARG A 1148 -23.56 25.60 16.48
N LYS A 1149 -23.12 26.14 15.34
CA LYS A 1149 -22.05 25.57 14.49
C LYS A 1149 -20.73 26.32 14.64
N GLU A 1150 -20.76 27.49 15.27
CA GLU A 1150 -19.63 28.36 15.44
C GLU A 1150 -18.53 27.72 16.30
N ALA A 1151 -17.29 28.00 15.94
CA ALA A 1151 -16.11 27.63 16.69
C ALA A 1151 -15.17 28.83 16.74
N TYR A 1152 -14.46 29.00 17.85
CA TYR A 1152 -13.65 30.17 18.15
C TYR A 1152 -12.28 29.73 18.65
N ARG A 1153 -11.23 30.39 18.19
CA ARG A 1153 -9.85 30.22 18.66
C ARG A 1153 -9.35 31.53 19.26
N TYR A 1154 -8.96 31.51 20.52
CA TYR A 1154 -8.08 32.52 21.07
C TYR A 1154 -6.66 32.23 20.58
N CYS A 1155 -6.08 33.15 19.82
CA CYS A 1155 -4.70 33.04 19.35
C CYS A 1155 -3.80 33.91 20.23
N ALA A 1156 -2.96 33.28 21.03
CA ALA A 1156 -2.07 33.91 22.02
C ALA A 1156 -1.04 34.83 21.38
N GLU A 1157 -0.39 34.37 20.29
CA GLU A 1157 0.57 35.16 19.50
C GLU A 1157 -0.06 36.50 19.04
N ARG A 1158 -1.34 36.46 18.67
CA ARG A 1158 -2.12 37.60 18.18
C ARG A 1158 -2.94 38.30 19.28
N LYS A 1159 -2.89 37.79 20.51
CA LYS A 1159 -3.70 38.17 21.69
C LYS A 1159 -5.19 38.42 21.37
N ARG A 1160 -5.83 37.60 20.53
CA ARG A 1160 -7.22 37.87 20.08
C ARG A 1160 -8.03 36.61 19.76
N TRP A 1161 -9.35 36.75 19.86
CA TRP A 1161 -10.30 35.78 19.33
C TRP A 1161 -10.46 35.86 17.81
N MET A 1162 -10.49 34.69 17.18
CA MET A 1162 -10.73 34.49 15.76
C MET A 1162 -11.91 33.50 15.60
N LEU A 1163 -12.89 33.86 14.77
CA LEU A 1163 -13.95 32.94 14.35
C LEU A 1163 -13.35 31.94 13.35
N LEU A 1164 -13.44 30.66 13.70
CA LEU A 1164 -13.02 29.54 12.86
C LEU A 1164 -14.09 29.25 11.78
N PRO A 1165 -13.76 28.46 10.75
CA PRO A 1165 -14.78 27.78 9.95
C PRO A 1165 -15.79 27.04 10.86
N PRO A 1166 -17.08 27.02 10.50
CA PRO A 1166 -18.09 26.34 11.29
C PRO A 1166 -17.98 24.82 11.18
N MET A 1167 -18.43 24.13 12.22
CA MET A 1167 -18.55 22.68 12.23
C MET A 1167 -19.55 22.18 11.16
N PRO A 1168 -19.41 20.92 10.72
CA PRO A 1168 -20.35 20.26 9.81
C PRO A 1168 -21.81 20.31 10.30
N GLN A 1169 -22.02 19.87 11.53
CA GLN A 1169 -23.32 19.72 12.20
C GLN A 1169 -23.28 20.50 13.52
N PRO A 1170 -24.39 21.13 13.96
CA PRO A 1170 -24.40 21.79 15.26
C PRO A 1170 -24.47 20.71 16.35
N ARG A 1171 -23.64 20.84 17.37
CA ARG A 1171 -23.57 19.88 18.48
C ARG A 1171 -23.24 20.54 19.79
N CYS A 1172 -23.69 19.94 20.88
CA CYS A 1172 -23.47 20.39 22.25
C CYS A 1172 -23.07 19.21 23.15
N ARG A 1173 -22.53 19.48 24.33
CA ARG A 1173 -22.06 18.47 25.32
C ARG A 1173 -21.05 17.46 24.76
N ALA A 1174 -20.44 17.79 23.61
CA ALA A 1174 -19.29 17.10 23.07
C ALA A 1174 -18.05 17.39 23.92
N THR A 1175 -17.04 16.53 23.84
CA THR A 1175 -15.72 16.82 24.39
C THR A 1175 -14.74 17.16 23.27
N ALA A 1176 -13.63 17.83 23.60
CA ALA A 1176 -12.57 18.13 22.66
C ALA A 1176 -11.19 17.90 23.27
N CYS A 1177 -10.24 17.44 22.47
CA CYS A 1177 -8.83 17.33 22.84
C CYS A 1177 -7.92 17.68 21.65
N HIS A 1178 -6.65 17.97 21.94
CA HIS A 1178 -5.61 17.98 20.92
C HIS A 1178 -5.14 16.54 20.64
N VAL A 1179 -4.80 16.26 19.39
CA VAL A 1179 -4.21 15.00 18.94
C VAL A 1179 -3.34 15.26 17.71
N ARG A 1180 -2.24 14.52 17.56
CA ARG A 1180 -1.42 14.52 16.35
C ARG A 1180 -1.79 13.35 15.45
N ILE A 1181 -2.16 13.63 14.20
CA ILE A 1181 -2.57 12.60 13.23
C ILE A 1181 -1.72 12.73 11.96
N PRO A 1182 -1.11 11.64 11.45
CA PRO A 1182 -0.37 11.65 10.20
C PRO A 1182 -1.21 12.15 9.00
N TYR A 1183 -0.66 13.06 8.20
CA TYR A 1183 -1.35 13.74 7.09
C TYR A 1183 -2.00 12.78 6.10
N ARG A 1184 -1.44 11.58 5.88
CA ARG A 1184 -2.03 10.50 5.05
C ARG A 1184 -3.49 10.18 5.40
N PHE A 1185 -3.90 10.35 6.65
CA PHE A 1185 -5.28 10.12 7.11
C PHE A 1185 -6.18 11.35 7.04
N LEU A 1186 -5.61 12.54 6.77
CA LEU A 1186 -6.30 13.83 6.63
C LEU A 1186 -6.38 14.31 5.17
N TYR A 1187 -5.60 13.67 4.31
CA TYR A 1187 -5.58 13.83 2.85
C TYR A 1187 -6.83 13.21 2.23
N GLY A 1188 -7.41 13.87 1.22
CA GLY A 1188 -8.64 13.42 0.57
C GLY A 1188 -9.94 13.54 1.40
N CYS A 1189 -9.85 13.76 2.72
CA CYS A 1189 -11.03 13.96 3.57
C CYS A 1189 -11.88 15.15 3.12
N GLN A 1190 -13.20 14.95 3.07
CA GLN A 1190 -14.19 15.87 2.52
C GLN A 1190 -14.07 17.28 3.13
N ARG A 1191 -13.93 18.30 2.28
CA ARG A 1191 -13.89 19.70 2.71
C ARG A 1191 -15.31 20.19 2.99
N TYR A 1192 -15.53 20.68 4.21
CA TYR A 1192 -16.80 21.35 4.56
C TYR A 1192 -16.79 22.81 4.09
N PRO A 1193 -17.68 23.21 3.16
CA PRO A 1193 -17.71 24.57 2.64
C PRO A 1193 -18.25 25.55 3.68
N MET A 1194 -17.60 26.71 3.83
CA MET A 1194 -18.07 27.76 4.74
C MET A 1194 -19.38 28.37 4.21
N PRO A 1195 -20.51 28.31 4.95
CA PRO A 1195 -21.76 28.94 4.53
C PRO A 1195 -21.61 30.45 4.38
N GLN A 1196 -22.18 31.03 3.32
CA GLN A 1196 -21.97 32.44 2.95
C GLN A 1196 -22.32 33.43 4.08
N ASN A 1197 -23.31 33.12 4.92
CA ASN A 1197 -23.70 33.97 6.05
C ASN A 1197 -22.60 34.04 7.12
N LEU A 1198 -21.92 32.92 7.38
CA LEU A 1198 -20.82 32.82 8.36
C LEU A 1198 -19.51 33.36 7.77
N ALA A 1199 -19.30 33.24 6.46
CA ALA A 1199 -18.23 33.96 5.76
C ALA A 1199 -18.40 35.49 5.90
N ARG A 1200 -19.61 36.02 5.65
CA ARG A 1200 -19.93 37.45 5.88
C ARG A 1200 -19.75 37.86 7.34
N GLN A 1201 -20.05 36.97 8.30
CA GLN A 1201 -19.84 37.25 9.73
C GLN A 1201 -18.35 37.28 10.11
N ARG A 1202 -17.54 36.36 9.56
CA ARG A 1202 -16.08 36.37 9.66
C ARG A 1202 -15.50 37.66 9.08
N ASP A 1203 -15.90 38.04 7.88
CA ASP A 1203 -15.44 39.28 7.22
C ASP A 1203 -15.86 40.53 8.02
N ARG A 1204 -17.09 40.56 8.53
CA ARG A 1204 -17.60 41.65 9.40
C ARG A 1204 -16.87 41.72 10.73
N MET A 1205 -16.54 40.59 11.35
CA MET A 1205 -15.67 40.54 12.53
C MET A 1205 -14.27 41.05 12.22
N GLN A 1206 -13.67 40.65 11.10
CA GLN A 1206 -12.35 41.15 10.69
C GLN A 1206 -12.37 42.67 10.42
N GLN A 1207 -13.42 43.19 9.78
CA GLN A 1207 -13.62 44.63 9.59
C GLN A 1207 -13.83 45.38 10.91
N MET A 1208 -14.68 44.88 11.82
CA MET A 1208 -14.85 45.48 13.15
C MET A 1208 -13.55 45.46 13.97
N GLN A 1209 -12.79 44.36 13.91
CA GLN A 1209 -11.48 44.26 14.56
C GLN A 1209 -10.44 45.19 13.93
N GLN A 1210 -10.44 45.39 12.59
CA GLN A 1210 -9.59 46.38 11.93
C GLN A 1210 -9.97 47.81 12.31
N LEU A 1211 -11.28 48.12 12.36
CA LEU A 1211 -11.79 49.42 12.84
C LEU A 1211 -11.40 49.66 14.29
N HIS A 1212 -11.65 48.70 15.18
CA HIS A 1212 -11.25 48.77 16.59
C HIS A 1212 -9.73 48.91 16.75
N ARG A 1213 -8.92 48.23 15.93
CA ARG A 1213 -7.46 48.40 15.89
C ARG A 1213 -7.07 49.82 15.46
N ARG A 1214 -7.69 50.38 14.41
CA ARG A 1214 -7.52 51.79 14.03
C ARG A 1214 -7.89 52.73 15.18
N THR A 1215 -9.01 52.50 15.86
CA THR A 1215 -9.46 53.31 16.99
C THR A 1215 -8.52 53.21 18.20
N LEU A 1216 -7.98 52.02 18.51
CA LEU A 1216 -6.97 51.83 19.56
C LEU A 1216 -5.63 52.47 19.19
N THR A 1217 -5.20 52.37 17.93
CA THR A 1217 -3.98 53.06 17.45
C THR A 1217 -4.16 54.57 17.51
N LEU A 1218 -5.32 55.10 17.09
CA LEU A 1218 -5.66 56.53 17.19
C LEU A 1218 -5.76 56.99 18.65
N ARG A 1219 -6.34 56.19 19.56
CA ARG A 1219 -6.37 56.47 21.01
C ARG A 1219 -4.97 56.50 21.60
N ARG A 1220 -4.11 55.52 21.29
CA ARG A 1220 -2.70 55.51 21.75
C ARG A 1220 -1.90 56.67 21.16
N GLN A 1221 -2.16 57.07 19.90
CA GLN A 1221 -1.55 58.27 19.31
C GLN A 1221 -2.04 59.55 20.00
N LEU A 1222 -3.33 59.68 20.32
CA LEU A 1222 -3.85 60.80 21.11
C LEU A 1222 -3.23 60.86 22.51
N GLN A 1223 -3.10 59.71 23.18
CA GLN A 1223 -2.46 59.62 24.50
C GLN A 1223 -0.98 60.05 24.43
N SER A 1224 -0.22 59.56 23.44
CA SER A 1224 1.17 60.01 23.22
C SER A 1224 1.31 61.47 22.78
N GLN A 1225 0.23 62.11 22.32
CA GLN A 1225 0.17 63.55 22.02
C GLN A 1225 -0.35 64.40 23.20
N ILE A 1226 -0.75 63.77 24.30
CA ILE A 1226 -1.14 64.42 25.57
C ILE A 1226 -0.04 64.21 26.64
N GLU A 1227 0.81 63.21 26.47
CA GLU A 1227 2.01 62.93 27.29
C GLU A 1227 3.32 63.55 26.72
N CYS A 1228 3.21 64.36 25.67
CA CYS A 1228 4.26 65.25 25.13
C CYS A 1228 3.77 66.71 25.17
#